data_AF-A0A8S1F3L5-F1
#
_entry.id   AF-A0A8S1F3L5-F1
#
_cell.length_a   1.000
_cell.length_b   1.000
_cell.length_c   1.000
_cell.angle_alpha   90.00
_cell.angle_beta   90.00
_cell.angle_gamma   90.00
#
_symmetry.space_group_name_H-M   'P 1'
#
loop_
_entity.id
_entity.type
_entity.pdbx_description
1 polymer ?
#
loop_
_entity_poly.entity_id
_entity_poly.type
_entity_poly.pdbx_seq_one_letter_code
_entity_poly.pdbx_strand_id
1 'polypeptide(L)'
;MRIELHPLFNVNLVLGDFFNVELEERGYYQIRVVPKNSSEFFSLEIVRDGDETQTARQSNRTGSPRSPNDLMPACVQNGVGISQTIEITYVDEVYNLEDSFCIAVQLQATTNFNEVRFLDVDLEIWFMDRYRPPRHELFQKLAKQQIRIPLDATRLCSAARSLYFECVNVGALTMSLHASLVMMATRRRKPSPDTPLAKNSKLKKYHSAACETLLNATKSIEEFIKNHASLIKTTVSMDEIDVELELKALAANLEIADAPWIRLETDCSELSSRLTLIYQQMLILLGKSAEIRAQLLADYDKQRRGVLSEAFFCIDKPKNEVIYSMAVNYTELFAIIAKAKYLQMLPRPTIFCADADSPSNLCSVVFEECFSVAETPEPKRDACKPSTASAAIAISSSTSSARKSGSFTDRLKREASKSLRMIAPRRKSADSAQLRAAKRRDIPKSRTSTAPSVETLVLRDADELLGRASAAGNAVSCVPASQSDDDEIGNIEKMSRLEVIEALRPSSSADDVTQVGSSESQLRQVHSRDMIKTVEFVRAREALKSKLAQKRYDGWLYSERAMRATPPLQTSPLCVESLKEIRQTGGNESTRTHLVVFVHGLEGSHEDLLPYKCALRQAINSHYYSMFRDGAHENDAPYRVQYLMSRANHSETWANIKTMAHNLLCEIREFVEEYPGSVHRISFVGHSLGGVIVRSAVGVCKEVAMGWLIGKLHTLLTINTPHLGLAYVGRHVHIGMQFVKWWKRSESIEQLALRDSLNFTQSFLYELSANDALAQFRNVLMIGSPDDMFVPSCSALLEPSRHSIRDLSALGSAYREMLSNLLSSIVKSEKTKNFVRYVTFHQIPTASSNRLTGRAGHIAAVEDVVFIEKLFSVSAVKYFV
;
A
#
# COMPACT_ATOMS: atom_id res chain seq x y z
N MET A 1 -30.33 -28.97 -25.53
CA MET A 1 -28.88 -28.96 -25.86
C MET A 1 -28.41 -30.39 -26.07
N ARG A 2 -27.42 -30.63 -26.94
CA ARG A 2 -26.92 -31.99 -27.26
C ARG A 2 -25.53 -32.30 -26.67
N ILE A 3 -24.63 -31.33 -26.61
CA ILE A 3 -23.33 -31.43 -25.90
C ILE A 3 -23.21 -30.30 -24.86
N GLU A 4 -22.56 -30.62 -23.75
CA GLU A 4 -22.05 -29.73 -22.71
C GLU A 4 -20.52 -29.75 -22.74
N LEU A 5 -19.91 -28.59 -22.54
CA LEU A 5 -18.46 -28.42 -22.45
C LEU A 5 -18.11 -27.92 -21.04
N HIS A 6 -17.29 -28.69 -20.33
CA HIS A 6 -16.91 -28.47 -18.94
C HIS A 6 -15.39 -28.26 -18.85
N PRO A 7 -14.92 -27.00 -18.84
CA PRO A 7 -13.53 -26.68 -18.56
C PRO A 7 -13.07 -27.27 -17.21
N LEU A 8 -11.92 -27.94 -17.20
CA LEU A 8 -11.21 -28.37 -16.00
C LEU A 8 -9.90 -27.57 -15.88
N PHE A 9 -9.77 -26.85 -14.79
CA PHE A 9 -8.56 -26.12 -14.42
C PHE A 9 -7.79 -26.87 -13.34
N ASN A 10 -6.46 -26.83 -13.43
CA ASN A 10 -5.59 -27.15 -12.29
C ASN A 10 -4.92 -25.87 -11.80
N VAL A 11 -4.90 -25.69 -10.49
CA VAL A 11 -4.19 -24.61 -9.79
C VAL A 11 -3.15 -25.26 -8.88
N ASN A 12 -1.89 -25.29 -9.32
CA ASN A 12 -0.79 -25.74 -8.46
C ASN A 12 -0.34 -24.55 -7.59
N LEU A 13 -0.53 -24.68 -6.28
CA LEU A 13 -0.21 -23.70 -5.25
C LEU A 13 0.97 -24.20 -4.42
N VAL A 14 2.08 -23.46 -4.42
CA VAL A 14 3.27 -23.78 -3.63
C VAL A 14 3.41 -22.79 -2.48
N LEU A 15 3.48 -23.30 -1.26
CA LEU A 15 3.84 -22.54 -0.07
C LEU A 15 5.37 -22.49 0.01
N GLY A 16 5.94 -21.29 -0.06
CA GLY A 16 7.39 -21.08 -0.04
C GLY A 16 7.93 -20.98 1.38
N ASP A 17 8.71 -19.94 1.64
CA ASP A 17 9.20 -19.62 2.97
C ASP A 17 8.14 -18.86 3.81
N PHE A 18 8.06 -19.21 5.09
CA PHE A 18 7.30 -18.56 6.15
C PHE A 18 8.25 -17.80 7.10
N PHE A 19 7.86 -16.60 7.52
CA PHE A 19 8.63 -15.69 8.37
C PHE A 19 7.88 -15.43 9.65
N ASN A 20 8.51 -15.74 10.79
CA ASN A 20 8.12 -15.14 12.04
C ASN A 20 8.60 -13.68 12.05
N VAL A 21 7.72 -12.73 11.76
CA VAL A 21 8.07 -11.30 11.83
C VAL A 21 8.00 -10.82 13.28
N GLU A 22 6.88 -11.10 13.94
CA GLU A 22 6.66 -10.78 15.35
C GLU A 22 5.47 -11.55 15.96
N LEU A 23 5.35 -12.87 15.69
CA LEU A 23 4.41 -13.74 16.40
C LEU A 23 4.63 -13.58 17.91
N GLU A 24 3.55 -13.39 18.67
CA GLU A 24 3.61 -13.27 20.13
C GLU A 24 3.78 -14.66 20.77
N GLU A 25 3.01 -15.63 20.30
CA GLU A 25 2.96 -16.97 20.89
C GLU A 25 4.13 -17.87 20.43
N ARG A 26 4.51 -18.85 21.26
CA ARG A 26 5.62 -19.77 21.01
C ARG A 26 5.12 -21.21 21.05
N GLY A 27 5.40 -21.97 20.00
CA GLY A 27 4.87 -23.32 19.82
C GLY A 27 4.74 -23.68 18.35
N TYR A 28 3.76 -24.53 18.04
CA TYR A 28 3.60 -25.13 16.73
C TYR A 28 2.67 -24.30 15.85
N TYR A 29 3.01 -24.18 14.56
CA TYR A 29 2.22 -23.47 13.58
C TYR A 29 1.96 -24.32 12.33
N GLN A 30 0.79 -24.09 11.70
CA GLN A 30 0.37 -24.68 10.42
C GLN A 30 -0.26 -23.60 9.54
N ILE A 31 0.00 -23.64 8.24
CA ILE A 31 -0.78 -22.94 7.22
C ILE A 31 -1.81 -23.91 6.65
N ARG A 32 -3.07 -23.48 6.55
CA ARG A 32 -4.16 -24.26 5.95
C ARG A 32 -4.68 -23.56 4.70
N VAL A 33 -4.73 -24.31 3.61
CA VAL A 33 -5.24 -23.92 2.28
C VAL A 33 -6.68 -24.44 2.17
N VAL A 34 -7.65 -23.53 2.16
CA VAL A 34 -9.08 -23.86 2.14
C VAL A 34 -9.73 -23.27 0.88
N PRO A 35 -9.80 -24.01 -0.24
CA PRO A 35 -10.50 -23.58 -1.45
C PRO A 35 -12.00 -23.35 -1.18
N LYS A 36 -12.60 -22.33 -1.82
CA LYS A 36 -14.03 -22.05 -1.71
C LYS A 36 -14.79 -22.56 -2.92
N ASN A 37 -15.89 -23.24 -2.64
CA ASN A 37 -16.83 -23.70 -3.67
C ASN A 37 -17.71 -22.53 -4.16
N SER A 38 -18.14 -22.61 -5.42
CA SER A 38 -18.96 -21.61 -6.11
C SER A 38 -20.10 -22.32 -6.85
N SER A 39 -21.22 -21.61 -7.08
CA SER A 39 -22.30 -22.13 -7.94
C SER A 39 -21.88 -22.32 -9.40
N GLU A 40 -20.76 -21.73 -9.81
CA GLU A 40 -20.15 -21.91 -11.13
C GLU A 40 -19.33 -23.20 -11.25
N PHE A 41 -19.07 -23.91 -10.16
CA PHE A 41 -18.27 -25.13 -10.14
C PHE A 41 -19.17 -26.37 -10.18
N PHE A 42 -18.71 -27.39 -10.91
CA PHE A 42 -19.30 -28.73 -10.95
C PHE A 42 -18.60 -29.65 -9.93
N SER A 43 -17.28 -29.55 -9.82
CA SER A 43 -16.48 -30.18 -8.77
C SER A 43 -15.31 -29.28 -8.38
N LEU A 44 -14.83 -29.46 -7.15
CA LEU A 44 -13.69 -28.77 -6.57
C LEU A 44 -12.97 -29.75 -5.65
N GLU A 45 -11.74 -30.12 -6.01
CA GLU A 45 -10.92 -31.09 -5.27
C GLU A 45 -9.53 -30.52 -5.04
N ILE A 46 -8.90 -30.88 -3.92
CA ILE A 46 -7.52 -30.50 -3.60
C ILE A 46 -6.73 -31.76 -3.24
N VAL A 47 -5.53 -31.90 -3.80
CA VAL A 47 -4.62 -33.01 -3.56
C VAL A 47 -3.24 -32.48 -3.20
N ARG A 48 -2.46 -33.24 -2.43
CA ARG A 48 -1.04 -32.95 -2.22
C ARG A 48 -0.27 -33.42 -3.46
N ASP A 49 0.62 -32.57 -3.97
CA ASP A 49 1.54 -32.93 -5.03
C ASP A 49 2.49 -34.06 -4.57
N GLY A 50 2.50 -35.17 -5.32
CA GLY A 50 3.33 -36.37 -5.05
C GLY A 50 2.60 -37.60 -4.47
N ASP A 51 1.35 -37.47 -4.00
CA ASP A 51 0.64 -38.59 -3.34
C ASP A 51 0.32 -39.78 -4.27
N GLU A 52 0.26 -39.58 -5.59
CA GLU A 52 0.04 -40.64 -6.59
C GLU A 52 1.09 -41.78 -6.53
N THR A 53 2.28 -41.51 -5.95
CA THR A 53 3.35 -42.52 -5.83
C THR A 53 3.36 -43.28 -4.50
N GLN A 54 2.55 -42.87 -3.51
CA GLN A 54 2.58 -43.47 -2.15
C GLN A 54 1.45 -44.45 -1.86
N THR A 55 0.32 -44.37 -2.56
CA THR A 55 -0.78 -45.36 -2.45
C THR A 55 -0.34 -46.78 -2.82
N ALA A 56 0.77 -46.95 -3.54
CA ALA A 56 1.41 -48.23 -3.83
C ALA A 56 2.41 -48.74 -2.76
N ARG A 57 2.73 -47.97 -1.71
CA ARG A 57 3.77 -48.31 -0.71
C ARG A 57 3.33 -48.30 0.76
N GLN A 58 2.14 -47.78 1.09
CA GLN A 58 1.65 -47.72 2.47
C GLN A 58 0.98 -49.02 2.99
N SER A 59 1.25 -50.19 2.40
CA SER A 59 0.75 -51.48 2.88
C SER A 59 1.69 -52.24 3.83
N ASN A 60 2.94 -51.81 4.02
CA ASN A 60 3.97 -52.64 4.68
C ASN A 60 5.03 -51.88 5.51
N ARG A 61 4.63 -50.98 6.42
CA ARG A 61 5.50 -50.53 7.54
C ARG A 61 4.76 -50.46 8.87
N THR A 62 4.72 -51.59 9.55
CA THR A 62 4.35 -51.71 10.97
C THR A 62 5.43 -51.12 11.88
N GLY A 63 5.04 -50.23 12.80
CA GLY A 63 5.70 -50.04 14.09
C GLY A 63 7.17 -49.60 14.12
N SER A 64 7.42 -48.30 13.95
CA SER A 64 8.51 -47.61 14.66
C SER A 64 7.87 -46.86 15.84
N PRO A 65 8.49 -46.80 17.04
CA PRO A 65 8.05 -45.87 18.07
C PRO A 65 8.21 -44.44 17.52
N ARG A 66 7.14 -43.64 17.56
CA ARG A 66 7.21 -42.21 17.24
C ARG A 66 8.03 -41.49 18.29
N SER A 67 8.89 -40.57 17.88
CA SER A 67 9.59 -39.72 18.84
C SER A 67 8.61 -38.68 19.43
N PRO A 68 8.85 -38.15 20.64
CA PRO A 68 7.98 -37.11 21.22
C PRO A 68 7.88 -35.82 20.39
N ASN A 69 8.81 -35.60 19.46
CA ASN A 69 8.96 -34.37 18.67
C ASN A 69 8.72 -34.61 17.16
N ASP A 70 8.03 -35.67 16.76
CA ASP A 70 7.72 -35.93 15.34
C ASP A 70 6.75 -34.85 14.80
N LEU A 71 7.30 -33.78 14.20
CA LEU A 71 6.55 -32.75 13.49
C LEU A 71 5.72 -33.39 12.37
N MET A 72 4.49 -32.89 12.19
CA MET A 72 3.56 -33.46 11.22
C MET A 72 3.93 -33.01 9.79
N PRO A 73 4.05 -33.92 8.81
CA PRO A 73 4.24 -33.53 7.41
C PRO A 73 2.94 -32.94 6.84
N ALA A 74 3.05 -32.20 5.73
CA ALA A 74 1.87 -31.72 5.02
C ALA A 74 0.94 -32.85 4.57
N CYS A 75 -0.35 -32.55 4.51
CA CYS A 75 -1.39 -33.51 4.14
C CYS A 75 -2.60 -32.79 3.54
N VAL A 76 -3.55 -33.56 3.00
CA VAL A 76 -4.91 -33.09 2.73
C VAL A 76 -5.87 -33.81 3.66
N GLN A 77 -6.71 -33.07 4.37
CA GLN A 77 -7.77 -33.62 5.22
C GLN A 77 -9.08 -32.87 4.93
N ASN A 78 -10.16 -33.59 4.64
CA ASN A 78 -11.50 -33.03 4.42
C ASN A 78 -11.57 -31.87 3.40
N GLY A 79 -10.79 -31.92 2.33
CA GLY A 79 -10.74 -30.86 1.32
C GLY A 79 -9.94 -29.61 1.73
N VAL A 80 -9.10 -29.73 2.76
CA VAL A 80 -8.18 -28.69 3.21
C VAL A 80 -6.74 -29.19 3.06
N GLY A 81 -5.90 -28.42 2.38
CA GLY A 81 -4.45 -28.63 2.38
C GLY A 81 -3.87 -28.09 3.68
N ILE A 82 -3.05 -28.88 4.38
CA ILE A 82 -2.40 -28.49 5.63
C ILE A 82 -0.90 -28.58 5.39
N SER A 83 -0.16 -27.50 5.66
CA SER A 83 1.30 -27.47 5.57
C SER A 83 1.96 -28.44 6.56
N GLN A 84 3.26 -28.67 6.41
CA GLN A 84 4.04 -29.24 7.50
C GLN A 84 3.97 -28.34 8.74
N THR A 85 4.01 -28.96 9.92
CA THR A 85 4.07 -28.26 11.20
C THR A 85 5.46 -27.70 11.42
N ILE A 86 5.55 -26.41 11.77
CA ILE A 86 6.80 -25.74 12.17
C ILE A 86 6.75 -25.39 13.67
N GLU A 87 7.87 -25.49 14.40
CA GLU A 87 7.98 -25.01 15.78
C GLU A 87 8.69 -23.65 15.80
N ILE A 88 8.05 -22.64 16.38
CA ILE A 88 8.55 -21.26 16.45
C ILE A 88 8.93 -20.92 17.90
N THR A 89 10.21 -20.60 18.09
CA THR A 89 10.87 -20.43 19.40
C THR A 89 11.42 -19.02 19.60
N TYR A 90 11.86 -18.36 18.54
CA TYR A 90 12.48 -17.04 18.54
C TYR A 90 11.83 -16.11 17.52
N VAL A 91 11.95 -14.79 17.75
CA VAL A 91 11.55 -13.77 16.75
C VAL A 91 12.50 -13.85 15.56
N ASP A 92 12.03 -13.46 14.37
CA ASP A 92 12.81 -13.40 13.13
C ASP A 92 13.23 -14.75 12.52
N GLU A 93 12.70 -15.88 13.00
CA GLU A 93 12.92 -17.19 12.38
C GLU A 93 12.29 -17.33 10.98
N VAL A 94 12.90 -18.16 10.13
CA VAL A 94 12.48 -18.41 8.74
C VAL A 94 12.38 -19.91 8.49
N TYR A 95 11.25 -20.35 7.97
CA TYR A 95 10.94 -21.76 7.72
C TYR A 95 10.62 -21.95 6.24
N ASN A 96 11.36 -22.83 5.58
CA ASN A 96 11.02 -23.25 4.24
C ASN A 96 9.93 -24.33 4.33
N LEU A 97 8.75 -24.10 3.74
CA LEU A 97 7.66 -25.08 3.70
C LEU A 97 7.80 -26.00 2.48
N GLU A 98 7.90 -25.41 1.28
CA GLU A 98 7.93 -26.09 -0.03
C GLU A 98 6.76 -27.08 -0.28
N ASP A 99 5.69 -26.93 0.51
CA ASP A 99 4.47 -27.71 0.40
C ASP A 99 3.68 -27.29 -0.84
N SER A 100 3.33 -28.25 -1.69
CA SER A 100 2.63 -28.01 -2.96
C SER A 100 1.29 -28.75 -2.99
N PHE A 101 0.24 -28.01 -3.33
CA PHE A 101 -1.14 -28.49 -3.40
C PHE A 101 -1.71 -28.20 -4.79
N CYS A 102 -2.27 -29.21 -5.45
CA CYS A 102 -3.00 -29.03 -6.70
C CYS A 102 -4.50 -28.95 -6.40
N ILE A 103 -5.13 -27.84 -6.79
CA ILE A 103 -6.58 -27.65 -6.70
C ILE A 103 -7.17 -27.85 -8.10
N ALA A 104 -7.95 -28.91 -8.29
CA ALA A 104 -8.68 -29.20 -9.51
C ALA A 104 -10.08 -28.55 -9.44
N VAL A 105 -10.41 -27.72 -10.42
CA VAL A 105 -11.69 -26.99 -10.51
C VAL A 105 -12.38 -27.32 -11.83
N GLN A 106 -13.47 -28.09 -11.78
CA GLN A 106 -14.30 -28.32 -12.96
C GLN A 106 -15.43 -27.30 -12.99
N LEU A 107 -15.57 -26.55 -14.08
CA LEU A 107 -16.66 -25.59 -14.23
C LEU A 107 -17.96 -26.26 -14.68
N GLN A 108 -19.08 -25.60 -14.38
CA GLN A 108 -20.38 -25.90 -15.00
C GLN A 108 -20.33 -25.71 -16.53
N ALA A 109 -21.27 -26.34 -17.23
CA ALA A 109 -21.29 -26.34 -18.68
C ALA A 109 -21.35 -24.92 -19.26
N THR A 110 -20.34 -24.50 -20.01
CA THR A 110 -20.24 -23.14 -20.58
C THR A 110 -19.84 -23.16 -22.05
N THR A 111 -20.07 -22.02 -22.71
CA THR A 111 -19.65 -21.75 -24.10
C THR A 111 -18.99 -20.37 -24.23
N ASN A 112 -18.81 -19.65 -23.11
CA ASN A 112 -18.18 -18.34 -23.04
C ASN A 112 -16.79 -18.46 -22.39
N PHE A 113 -15.83 -19.02 -23.14
CA PHE A 113 -14.47 -19.26 -22.64
C PHE A 113 -13.64 -17.97 -22.47
N ASN A 114 -14.09 -16.85 -23.06
CA ASN A 114 -13.46 -15.53 -22.97
C ASN A 114 -13.73 -14.79 -21.64
N GLU A 115 -14.54 -15.38 -20.75
CA GLU A 115 -14.94 -14.78 -19.47
C GLU A 115 -14.20 -15.47 -18.32
N VAL A 116 -13.18 -14.77 -17.81
CA VAL A 116 -12.34 -15.20 -16.69
C VAL A 116 -13.21 -15.49 -15.47
N ARG A 117 -13.07 -16.71 -14.91
CA ARG A 117 -13.67 -17.10 -13.63
C ARG A 117 -12.70 -16.88 -12.48
N PHE A 118 -13.16 -17.07 -11.25
CA PHE A 118 -12.36 -16.83 -10.07
C PHE A 118 -12.50 -17.96 -9.06
N LEU A 119 -11.36 -18.47 -8.58
CA LEU A 119 -11.28 -19.34 -7.42
C LEU A 119 -10.88 -18.49 -6.20
N ASP A 120 -11.73 -18.47 -5.18
CA ASP A 120 -11.38 -17.90 -3.89
C ASP A 120 -10.76 -18.98 -3.01
N VAL A 121 -9.65 -18.67 -2.34
CA VAL A 121 -8.93 -19.55 -1.42
C VAL A 121 -8.69 -18.79 -0.13
N ASP A 122 -9.08 -19.38 1.00
CA ASP A 122 -8.61 -18.88 2.30
C ASP A 122 -7.27 -19.54 2.61
N LEU A 123 -6.26 -18.73 2.89
CA LEU A 123 -5.08 -19.17 3.62
C LEU A 123 -5.30 -18.82 5.08
N GLU A 124 -5.13 -19.78 5.97
CA GLU A 124 -5.34 -19.63 7.41
C GLU A 124 -4.07 -19.99 8.16
N ILE A 125 -3.64 -19.15 9.11
CA ILE A 125 -2.57 -19.48 10.04
C ILE A 125 -3.18 -20.03 11.33
N TRP A 126 -2.66 -21.18 11.77
CA TRP A 126 -3.14 -21.93 12.93
C TRP A 126 -1.99 -22.15 13.91
N PHE A 127 -2.27 -22.00 15.21
CA PHE A 127 -1.31 -22.14 16.32
C PHE A 127 -1.70 -23.28 17.26
N MET A 128 -0.71 -23.89 17.91
CA MET A 128 -0.88 -24.83 19.01
C MET A 128 0.25 -24.68 20.03
N ASP A 129 -0.10 -24.77 21.31
CA ASP A 129 0.84 -24.78 22.42
C ASP A 129 1.88 -25.93 22.33
N ARG A 130 3.08 -25.71 22.89
CA ARG A 130 4.16 -26.70 22.92
C ARG A 130 4.13 -27.66 24.11
N TYR A 131 3.07 -27.68 24.92
CA TYR A 131 2.99 -28.53 26.12
C TYR A 131 2.65 -30.00 25.82
N ARG A 132 2.31 -30.32 24.56
CA ARG A 132 1.93 -31.66 24.10
C ARG A 132 2.29 -31.86 22.63
N PRO A 133 2.51 -33.10 22.16
CA PRO A 133 2.84 -33.37 20.75
C PRO A 133 1.75 -32.87 19.78
N PRO A 134 2.14 -32.33 18.61
CA PRO A 134 1.20 -31.70 17.68
C PRO A 134 0.15 -32.68 17.15
N ARG A 135 -1.11 -32.23 17.06
CA ARG A 135 -2.23 -32.95 16.42
C ARG A 135 -3.17 -31.95 15.76
N HIS A 136 -3.60 -32.18 14.51
CA HIS A 136 -4.41 -31.23 13.72
C HIS A 136 -5.67 -30.70 14.44
N GLU A 137 -6.32 -31.52 15.26
CA GLU A 137 -7.52 -31.19 16.06
C GLU A 137 -7.28 -30.19 17.20
N LEU A 138 -6.03 -30.03 17.64
CA LEU A 138 -5.65 -29.20 18.80
C LEU A 138 -5.19 -27.80 18.42
N PHE A 139 -4.94 -27.55 17.13
CA PHE A 139 -4.61 -26.24 16.62
C PHE A 139 -5.84 -25.32 16.64
N GLN A 140 -5.62 -24.04 16.91
CA GLN A 140 -6.60 -22.97 16.86
C GLN A 140 -6.23 -22.00 15.74
N LYS A 141 -7.22 -21.46 15.03
CA LYS A 141 -6.97 -20.45 13.99
C LYS A 141 -6.69 -19.10 14.63
N LEU A 142 -5.55 -18.50 14.30
CA LEU A 142 -5.24 -17.12 14.68
C LEU A 142 -5.84 -16.15 13.67
N ALA A 143 -5.43 -16.28 12.40
CA ALA A 143 -5.81 -15.35 11.35
C ALA A 143 -6.04 -16.03 10.00
N LYS A 144 -6.61 -15.27 9.07
CA LYS A 144 -6.95 -15.69 7.71
C LYS A 144 -6.63 -14.55 6.74
N GLN A 145 -6.15 -14.91 5.55
CA GLN A 145 -6.14 -14.05 4.37
C GLN A 145 -6.94 -14.73 3.26
N GLN A 146 -7.86 -14.00 2.60
CA GLN A 146 -8.55 -14.52 1.41
C GLN A 146 -7.87 -14.00 0.15
N ILE A 147 -7.49 -14.93 -0.73
CA ILE A 147 -6.98 -14.62 -2.06
C ILE A 147 -7.97 -15.05 -3.14
N ARG A 148 -7.96 -14.32 -4.25
CA ARG A 148 -8.76 -14.56 -5.45
C ARG A 148 -7.83 -14.81 -6.64
N ILE A 149 -7.97 -15.99 -7.25
CA ILE A 149 -7.12 -16.49 -8.33
C ILE A 149 -7.94 -16.51 -9.64
N PRO A 150 -7.50 -15.84 -10.71
CA PRO A 150 -8.20 -15.87 -11.99
C PRO A 150 -8.01 -17.20 -12.72
N LEU A 151 -9.11 -17.73 -13.25
CA LEU A 151 -9.18 -18.89 -14.13
C LEU A 151 -9.47 -18.38 -15.56
N ASP A 152 -8.40 -18.08 -16.29
CA ASP A 152 -8.44 -17.70 -17.70
C ASP A 152 -8.32 -18.97 -18.56
N ALA A 153 -9.37 -19.31 -19.32
CA ALA A 153 -9.37 -20.54 -20.11
C ALA A 153 -8.36 -20.53 -21.26
N THR A 154 -7.84 -19.35 -21.63
CA THR A 154 -6.98 -19.15 -22.80
C THR A 154 -5.50 -18.94 -22.47
N ARG A 155 -5.15 -18.77 -21.18
CA ARG A 155 -3.80 -18.40 -20.74
C ARG A 155 -3.41 -19.05 -19.42
N LEU A 156 -2.12 -19.34 -19.28
CA LEU A 156 -1.51 -19.69 -17.99
C LEU A 156 -1.51 -18.45 -17.08
N CYS A 157 -2.17 -18.55 -15.93
CA CYS A 157 -2.03 -17.63 -14.83
C CYS A 157 -0.88 -18.11 -13.92
N SER A 158 0.32 -17.55 -14.09
CA SER A 158 1.44 -17.76 -13.17
C SER A 158 1.76 -16.46 -12.41
N ALA A 159 1.97 -16.57 -11.10
CA ALA A 159 2.27 -15.44 -10.23
C ALA A 159 2.88 -15.92 -8.90
N ALA A 160 3.58 -15.03 -8.21
CA ALA A 160 4.01 -15.23 -6.83
C ALA A 160 3.72 -13.97 -6.00
N ARG A 161 3.57 -14.14 -4.68
CA ARG A 161 3.23 -13.06 -3.75
C ARG A 161 3.67 -13.38 -2.32
N SER A 162 4.05 -12.34 -1.58
CA SER A 162 4.14 -12.35 -0.12
C SER A 162 2.79 -11.94 0.50
N LEU A 163 2.25 -12.78 1.39
CA LEU A 163 1.03 -12.53 2.15
C LEU A 163 1.37 -12.40 3.63
N TYR A 164 0.65 -11.52 4.33
CA TYR A 164 0.87 -11.21 5.74
C TYR A 164 -0.38 -11.59 6.52
N PHE A 165 -0.21 -12.43 7.53
CA PHE A 165 -1.30 -12.82 8.42
C PHE A 165 -1.43 -11.74 9.50
N GLU A 166 -2.62 -11.15 9.54
CA GLU A 166 -2.95 -9.89 10.21
C GLU A 166 -2.36 -8.63 9.57
N CYS A 167 -3.10 -7.53 9.66
CA CYS A 167 -2.74 -6.22 9.10
C CYS A 167 -1.47 -5.60 9.73
N VAL A 168 -0.87 -6.25 10.72
CA VAL A 168 0.19 -5.70 11.56
C VAL A 168 1.41 -6.63 11.72
N ASN A 169 1.66 -7.49 10.72
CA ASN A 169 2.86 -8.33 10.60
C ASN A 169 3.15 -9.24 11.79
N VAL A 170 2.21 -10.14 12.09
CA VAL A 170 2.46 -11.22 13.05
C VAL A 170 3.31 -12.30 12.36
N GLY A 171 2.89 -12.80 11.19
CA GLY A 171 3.70 -13.69 10.33
C GLY A 171 3.53 -13.44 8.84
N ALA A 172 4.53 -13.77 8.02
CA ALA A 172 4.49 -13.60 6.56
C ALA A 172 4.76 -14.91 5.81
N LEU A 173 4.15 -15.10 4.65
CA LEU A 173 4.27 -16.30 3.82
C LEU A 173 4.50 -15.89 2.36
N THR A 174 5.59 -16.39 1.76
CA THR A 174 5.75 -16.36 0.31
C THR A 174 5.01 -17.53 -0.31
N MET A 175 4.38 -17.31 -1.46
CA MET A 175 3.73 -18.36 -2.23
C MET A 175 3.88 -18.11 -3.73
N SER A 176 3.91 -19.18 -4.52
CA SER A 176 3.77 -19.13 -5.98
C SER A 176 2.59 -19.98 -6.42
N LEU A 177 1.99 -19.64 -7.56
CA LEU A 177 0.98 -20.46 -8.20
C LEU A 177 1.12 -20.51 -9.71
N HIS A 178 0.64 -21.61 -10.27
CA HIS A 178 0.46 -21.82 -11.69
C HIS A 178 -0.96 -22.38 -11.89
N ALA A 179 -1.80 -21.64 -12.60
CA ALA A 179 -3.19 -21.97 -12.85
C ALA A 179 -3.46 -21.99 -14.36
N SER A 180 -3.95 -23.11 -14.89
CA SER A 180 -4.26 -23.26 -16.31
C SER A 180 -5.49 -24.13 -16.52
N LEU A 181 -6.17 -23.92 -17.64
CA LEU A 181 -6.98 -24.97 -18.25
C LEU A 181 -6.06 -26.18 -18.52
N VAL A 182 -6.54 -27.39 -18.21
CA VAL A 182 -5.85 -28.65 -18.54
C VAL A 182 -6.68 -29.56 -19.43
N MET A 183 -8.02 -29.51 -19.32
CA MET A 183 -8.93 -30.34 -20.12
C MET A 183 -10.25 -29.64 -20.41
N MET A 184 -10.85 -29.96 -21.57
CA MET A 184 -12.23 -29.62 -21.92
C MET A 184 -13.10 -30.89 -21.92
N ALA A 185 -13.77 -31.19 -20.81
CA ALA A 185 -14.59 -32.40 -20.70
C ALA A 185 -15.91 -32.24 -21.48
N THR A 186 -16.22 -33.21 -22.35
CA THR A 186 -17.40 -33.22 -23.21
C THR A 186 -18.48 -34.17 -22.67
N ARG A 187 -19.74 -33.72 -22.57
CA ARG A 187 -20.86 -34.58 -22.14
C ARG A 187 -22.05 -34.50 -23.10
N ARG A 188 -22.47 -35.66 -23.65
CA ARG A 188 -23.63 -35.77 -24.54
C ARG A 188 -24.92 -36.01 -23.75
N ARG A 189 -25.91 -35.11 -23.88
CA ARG A 189 -27.20 -35.20 -23.14
C ARG A 189 -28.22 -36.20 -23.72
N LYS A 190 -28.12 -36.59 -25.00
CA LYS A 190 -28.99 -37.62 -25.65
C LYS A 190 -28.27 -38.35 -26.80
N PRO A 191 -28.42 -39.69 -26.94
CA PRO A 191 -27.75 -40.50 -27.98
C PRO A 191 -28.47 -40.55 -29.35
N SER A 192 -29.42 -39.64 -29.62
CA SER A 192 -30.17 -39.57 -30.90
C SER A 192 -29.25 -39.32 -32.12
N PRO A 193 -29.59 -39.82 -33.33
CA PRO A 193 -28.68 -39.91 -34.47
C PRO A 193 -28.08 -38.58 -34.95
N ASP A 194 -26.89 -38.71 -35.52
CA ASP A 194 -26.03 -37.59 -35.91
C ASP A 194 -26.57 -36.94 -37.19
N THR A 195 -26.96 -35.67 -37.07
CA THR A 195 -27.46 -34.85 -38.18
C THR A 195 -26.25 -34.26 -38.94
N PRO A 196 -26.20 -34.31 -40.29
CA PRO A 196 -25.05 -33.83 -41.06
C PRO A 196 -24.62 -32.39 -40.72
N LEU A 197 -23.31 -32.15 -40.69
CA LEU A 197 -22.72 -30.89 -40.20
C LEU A 197 -23.24 -29.65 -40.92
N ALA A 198 -23.57 -29.75 -42.21
CA ALA A 198 -24.14 -28.67 -43.02
C ALA A 198 -25.43 -28.05 -42.42
N LYS A 199 -26.14 -28.77 -41.53
CA LYS A 199 -27.34 -28.29 -40.84
C LYS A 199 -27.09 -27.81 -39.40
N ASN A 200 -25.82 -27.76 -38.95
CA ASN A 200 -25.46 -27.58 -37.53
C ASN A 200 -24.38 -26.51 -37.31
N SER A 201 -24.70 -25.26 -37.63
CA SER A 201 -23.82 -24.10 -37.40
C SER A 201 -23.40 -23.87 -35.94
N LYS A 202 -24.17 -24.39 -34.96
CA LYS A 202 -23.82 -24.32 -33.53
C LYS A 202 -22.69 -25.28 -33.18
N LEU A 203 -22.63 -26.47 -33.78
CA LEU A 203 -21.53 -27.42 -33.58
C LEU A 203 -20.21 -26.84 -34.10
N LYS A 204 -20.19 -26.26 -35.31
CA LYS A 204 -18.98 -25.58 -35.83
C LYS A 204 -18.46 -24.50 -34.86
N LYS A 205 -19.37 -23.68 -34.30
CA LYS A 205 -18.99 -22.65 -33.31
C LYS A 205 -18.43 -23.24 -32.01
N TYR A 206 -19.05 -24.30 -31.48
CA TYR A 206 -18.60 -24.93 -30.23
C TYR A 206 -17.26 -25.65 -30.41
N HIS A 207 -17.08 -26.35 -31.53
CA HIS A 207 -15.83 -26.99 -31.91
C HIS A 207 -14.69 -25.97 -32.04
N SER A 208 -14.89 -24.93 -32.86
CA SER A 208 -13.93 -23.85 -33.06
C SER A 208 -13.54 -23.21 -31.73
N ALA A 209 -14.52 -22.81 -30.91
CA ALA A 209 -14.25 -22.14 -29.64
C ALA A 209 -13.52 -23.04 -28.64
N ALA A 210 -13.84 -24.34 -28.58
CA ALA A 210 -13.15 -25.29 -27.70
C ALA A 210 -11.71 -25.55 -28.15
N CYS A 211 -11.48 -25.80 -29.45
CA CYS A 211 -10.15 -26.04 -30.00
C CYS A 211 -9.26 -24.81 -29.89
N GLU A 212 -9.79 -23.63 -30.24
CA GLU A 212 -9.10 -22.34 -30.10
C GLU A 212 -8.73 -22.05 -28.64
N THR A 213 -9.61 -22.35 -27.69
CA THR A 213 -9.32 -22.19 -26.25
C THR A 213 -8.19 -23.12 -25.80
N LEU A 214 -8.25 -24.40 -26.15
CA LEU A 214 -7.22 -25.39 -25.79
C LEU A 214 -5.86 -25.06 -26.42
N LEU A 215 -5.83 -24.72 -27.72
CA LEU A 215 -4.60 -24.35 -28.44
C LEU A 215 -3.96 -23.08 -27.87
N ASN A 216 -4.75 -22.05 -27.54
CA ASN A 216 -4.23 -20.84 -26.91
C ASN A 216 -3.67 -21.11 -25.50
N ALA A 217 -4.34 -21.96 -24.71
CA ALA A 217 -3.82 -22.38 -23.40
C ALA A 217 -2.49 -23.14 -23.54
N THR A 218 -2.36 -24.03 -24.53
CA THR A 218 -1.11 -24.76 -24.79
C THR A 218 0.01 -23.79 -25.18
N LYS A 219 -0.25 -22.89 -26.15
CA LYS A 219 0.69 -21.86 -26.57
C LYS A 219 1.13 -20.93 -25.42
N SER A 220 0.20 -20.56 -24.53
CA SER A 220 0.53 -19.72 -23.37
C SER A 220 1.47 -20.42 -22.38
N ILE A 221 1.41 -21.74 -22.24
CA ILE A 221 2.38 -22.51 -21.46
C ILE A 221 3.73 -22.57 -22.19
N GLU A 222 3.75 -22.79 -23.51
CA GLU A 222 4.98 -22.78 -24.31
C GLU A 222 5.72 -21.43 -24.21
N GLU A 223 5.00 -20.32 -24.32
CA GLU A 223 5.53 -18.96 -24.15
C GLU A 223 6.10 -18.76 -22.73
N PHE A 224 5.39 -19.22 -21.69
CA PHE A 224 5.89 -19.13 -20.31
C PHE A 224 7.18 -19.93 -20.09
N ILE A 225 7.25 -21.16 -20.61
CA ILE A 225 8.47 -22.00 -20.50
C ILE A 225 9.64 -21.31 -21.20
N LYS A 226 9.45 -20.80 -22.42
CA LYS A 226 10.53 -20.11 -23.19
C LYS A 226 11.05 -18.88 -22.46
N ASN A 227 10.15 -18.05 -21.95
CA ASN A 227 10.51 -16.79 -21.28
C ASN A 227 11.33 -17.03 -19.99
N HIS A 228 11.21 -18.20 -19.36
CA HIS A 228 11.92 -18.54 -18.11
C HIS A 228 13.00 -19.63 -18.27
N ALA A 229 13.18 -20.21 -19.47
CA ALA A 229 14.13 -21.31 -19.71
C ALA A 229 15.60 -20.93 -19.38
N SER A 230 15.96 -19.66 -19.55
CA SER A 230 17.28 -19.12 -19.21
C SER A 230 17.61 -19.20 -17.71
N LEU A 231 16.60 -19.12 -16.84
CA LEU A 231 16.77 -19.14 -15.39
C LEU A 231 17.12 -20.55 -14.88
N ILE A 232 16.56 -21.59 -15.49
CA ILE A 232 16.72 -23.00 -15.06
C ILE A 232 17.94 -23.71 -15.68
N LYS A 233 18.82 -22.99 -16.39
CA LYS A 233 20.08 -23.50 -16.98
C LYS A 233 19.92 -24.79 -17.82
N THR A 234 18.73 -25.00 -18.40
CA THR A 234 18.34 -26.23 -19.08
C THR A 234 17.96 -25.93 -20.53
N THR A 235 18.49 -26.71 -21.47
CA THR A 235 18.12 -26.59 -22.89
C THR A 235 16.71 -27.12 -23.12
N VAL A 236 15.78 -26.22 -23.41
CA VAL A 236 14.40 -26.57 -23.78
C VAL A 236 14.27 -26.53 -25.30
N SER A 237 13.79 -27.63 -25.90
CA SER A 237 13.40 -27.71 -27.31
C SER A 237 11.89 -27.95 -27.39
N MET A 238 11.16 -27.09 -28.11
CA MET A 238 9.73 -27.23 -28.33
C MET A 238 9.37 -26.86 -29.77
N ASP A 239 8.51 -27.67 -30.38
CA ASP A 239 7.91 -27.38 -31.68
C ASP A 239 6.74 -26.41 -31.48
N GLU A 240 6.79 -25.24 -32.12
CA GLU A 240 5.80 -24.17 -31.91
C GLU A 240 4.42 -24.48 -32.48
N ILE A 241 3.39 -24.34 -31.65
CA ILE A 241 2.00 -24.42 -32.11
C ILE A 241 1.60 -23.13 -32.85
N ASP A 242 1.50 -23.22 -34.17
CA ASP A 242 0.72 -22.28 -34.97
C ASP A 242 -0.78 -22.55 -34.78
N VAL A 243 -1.39 -21.81 -33.85
CA VAL A 243 -2.80 -21.88 -33.51
C VAL A 243 -3.70 -21.67 -34.73
N GLU A 244 -3.33 -20.80 -35.67
CA GLU A 244 -4.18 -20.50 -36.83
C GLU A 244 -4.14 -21.64 -37.86
N LEU A 245 -2.96 -22.26 -38.04
CA LEU A 245 -2.77 -23.43 -38.92
C LEU A 245 -3.47 -24.67 -38.35
N GLU A 246 -3.26 -24.99 -37.07
CA GLU A 246 -3.89 -26.12 -36.38
C GLU A 246 -5.43 -25.97 -36.36
N LEU A 247 -5.95 -24.78 -36.05
CA LEU A 247 -7.40 -24.54 -36.04
C LEU A 247 -8.03 -24.72 -37.43
N LYS A 248 -7.33 -24.32 -38.51
CA LYS A 248 -7.78 -24.58 -39.89
C LYS A 248 -7.80 -26.08 -40.22
N ALA A 249 -6.78 -26.83 -39.79
CA ALA A 249 -6.72 -28.28 -40.00
C ALA A 249 -7.85 -29.01 -39.25
N LEU A 250 -8.07 -28.67 -37.97
CA LEU A 250 -9.16 -29.21 -37.16
C LEU A 250 -10.55 -28.87 -37.75
N ALA A 251 -10.74 -27.64 -38.23
CA ALA A 251 -11.98 -27.24 -38.88
C ALA A 251 -12.25 -28.03 -40.17
N ALA A 252 -11.22 -28.24 -41.01
CA ALA A 252 -11.34 -29.05 -42.22
C ALA A 252 -11.65 -30.53 -41.89
N ASN A 253 -11.00 -31.09 -40.87
CA ASN A 253 -11.27 -32.45 -40.38
C ASN A 253 -12.70 -32.63 -39.86
N LEU A 254 -13.27 -31.60 -39.22
CA LEU A 254 -14.68 -31.61 -38.82
C LEU A 254 -15.62 -31.61 -40.04
N GLU A 255 -15.30 -30.86 -41.09
CA GLU A 255 -16.15 -30.73 -42.28
C GLU A 255 -16.29 -32.01 -43.10
N ILE A 256 -15.27 -32.87 -43.10
CA ILE A 256 -15.27 -34.17 -43.80
C ILE A 256 -15.72 -35.35 -42.93
N ALA A 257 -16.02 -35.15 -41.64
CA ALA A 257 -16.31 -36.23 -40.70
C ALA A 257 -17.73 -36.83 -40.87
N ASP A 258 -17.83 -38.15 -41.03
CA ASP A 258 -19.11 -38.88 -41.04
C ASP A 258 -19.90 -38.75 -39.74
N ALA A 259 -19.19 -38.65 -38.60
CA ALA A 259 -19.74 -38.45 -37.26
C ALA A 259 -19.17 -37.19 -36.60
N PRO A 260 -19.64 -35.97 -36.96
CA PRO A 260 -19.04 -34.72 -36.49
C PRO A 260 -19.08 -34.50 -34.98
N TRP A 261 -19.98 -35.19 -34.27
CA TRP A 261 -20.04 -35.12 -32.80
C TRP A 261 -18.91 -35.93 -32.15
N ILE A 262 -18.68 -37.15 -32.64
CA ILE A 262 -17.55 -37.98 -32.19
C ILE A 262 -16.24 -37.28 -32.52
N ARG A 263 -16.13 -36.65 -33.70
CA ARG A 263 -14.94 -35.85 -34.07
C ARG A 263 -14.66 -34.72 -33.06
N LEU A 264 -15.68 -33.97 -32.63
CA LEU A 264 -15.50 -32.95 -31.57
C LEU A 264 -15.00 -33.56 -30.25
N GLU A 265 -15.58 -34.69 -29.83
CA GLU A 265 -15.17 -35.37 -28.59
C GLU A 265 -13.72 -35.87 -28.68
N THR A 266 -13.31 -36.41 -29.84
CA THR A 266 -11.91 -36.79 -30.12
C THR A 266 -10.96 -35.59 -30.13
N ASP A 267 -11.28 -34.51 -30.86
CA ASP A 267 -10.44 -33.31 -30.95
C ASP A 267 -10.23 -32.66 -29.58
N CYS A 268 -11.31 -32.51 -28.80
CA CYS A 268 -11.23 -32.00 -27.43
C CYS A 268 -10.36 -32.92 -26.54
N SER A 269 -10.49 -34.24 -26.67
CA SER A 269 -9.69 -35.19 -25.88
C SER A 269 -8.21 -35.15 -26.24
N GLU A 270 -7.87 -35.14 -27.53
CA GLU A 270 -6.48 -35.12 -28.02
C GLU A 270 -5.76 -33.83 -27.61
N LEU A 271 -6.40 -32.67 -27.82
CA LEU A 271 -5.87 -31.38 -27.40
C LEU A 271 -5.76 -31.27 -25.87
N SER A 272 -6.73 -31.81 -25.12
CA SER A 272 -6.66 -31.86 -23.65
C SER A 272 -5.51 -32.74 -23.15
N SER A 273 -5.22 -33.85 -23.83
CA SER A 273 -4.07 -34.71 -23.50
C SER A 273 -2.74 -33.99 -23.76
N ARG A 274 -2.60 -33.30 -24.90
CA ARG A 274 -1.42 -32.44 -25.20
C ARG A 274 -1.25 -31.34 -24.15
N LEU A 275 -2.33 -30.63 -23.82
CA LEU A 275 -2.34 -29.53 -22.84
C LEU A 275 -2.01 -30.00 -21.41
N THR A 276 -2.58 -31.13 -20.98
CA THR A 276 -2.28 -31.71 -19.66
C THR A 276 -0.81 -32.12 -19.56
N LEU A 277 -0.26 -32.74 -20.61
CA LEU A 277 1.13 -33.19 -20.64
C LEU A 277 2.12 -32.02 -20.54
N ILE A 278 1.95 -30.95 -21.34
CA ILE A 278 2.86 -29.79 -21.26
C ILE A 278 2.73 -29.05 -19.93
N TYR A 279 1.52 -28.98 -19.35
CA TYR A 279 1.31 -28.41 -18.02
C TYR A 279 2.05 -29.21 -16.94
N GLN A 280 2.00 -30.55 -16.98
CA GLN A 280 2.77 -31.41 -16.07
C GLN A 280 4.29 -31.24 -16.26
N GLN A 281 4.77 -31.18 -17.50
CA GLN A 281 6.19 -30.92 -17.81
C GLN A 281 6.65 -29.55 -17.28
N MET A 282 5.83 -28.51 -17.47
CA MET A 282 6.06 -27.18 -16.91
C MET A 282 6.17 -27.21 -15.38
N LEU A 283 5.28 -27.91 -14.68
CA LEU A 283 5.36 -28.02 -13.22
C LEU A 283 6.62 -28.75 -12.74
N ILE A 284 7.05 -29.81 -13.43
CA ILE A 284 8.28 -30.54 -13.13
C ILE A 284 9.53 -29.66 -13.34
N LEU A 285 9.56 -28.86 -14.41
CA LEU A 285 10.70 -28.02 -14.76
C LEU A 285 10.77 -26.70 -13.95
N LEU A 286 9.61 -26.08 -13.70
CA LEU A 286 9.51 -24.68 -13.26
C LEU A 286 8.76 -24.51 -11.92
N GLY A 287 7.81 -25.39 -11.62
CA GLY A 287 6.79 -25.17 -10.58
C GLY A 287 7.32 -25.00 -9.16
N LYS A 288 8.51 -25.53 -8.87
CA LYS A 288 9.20 -25.42 -7.56
C LYS A 288 10.55 -24.69 -7.63
N SER A 289 10.91 -24.09 -8.77
CA SER A 289 12.16 -23.31 -8.88
C SER A 289 12.12 -22.09 -7.97
N ALA A 290 13.17 -21.91 -7.17
CA ALA A 290 13.34 -20.74 -6.32
C ALA A 290 13.60 -19.49 -7.16
N GLU A 291 14.36 -19.62 -8.26
CA GLU A 291 14.71 -18.55 -9.19
C GLU A 291 13.46 -17.98 -9.88
N ILE A 292 12.56 -18.85 -10.36
CA ILE A 292 11.31 -18.43 -11.00
C ILE A 292 10.37 -17.80 -9.97
N ARG A 293 10.27 -18.37 -8.77
CA ARG A 293 9.50 -17.77 -7.66
C ARG A 293 10.03 -16.40 -7.28
N ALA A 294 11.36 -16.20 -7.23
CA ALA A 294 11.98 -14.91 -6.96
C ALA A 294 11.71 -13.88 -8.08
N GLN A 295 11.77 -14.29 -9.35
CA GLN A 295 11.42 -13.43 -10.48
C GLN A 295 9.94 -13.02 -10.45
N LEU A 296 9.03 -13.98 -10.26
CA LEU A 296 7.58 -13.71 -10.16
C LEU A 296 7.23 -12.81 -8.95
N LEU A 297 7.95 -12.94 -7.83
CA LEU A 297 7.84 -12.02 -6.69
C LEU A 297 8.29 -10.60 -7.09
N ALA A 298 9.44 -10.46 -7.74
CA ALA A 298 9.96 -9.17 -8.19
C ALA A 298 9.02 -8.46 -9.20
N ASP A 299 8.32 -9.23 -10.05
CA ASP A 299 7.32 -8.71 -10.99
C ASP A 299 6.02 -8.28 -10.29
N TYR A 300 5.50 -9.08 -9.36
CA TYR A 300 4.38 -8.69 -8.48
C TYR A 300 4.71 -7.42 -7.70
N ASP A 301 5.91 -7.33 -7.14
CA ASP A 301 6.44 -6.21 -6.38
C ASP A 301 6.50 -4.92 -7.20
N LYS A 302 7.01 -5.03 -8.43
CA LYS A 302 7.05 -3.93 -9.41
C LYS A 302 5.63 -3.45 -9.74
N GLN A 303 4.68 -4.36 -9.94
CA GLN A 303 3.28 -4.02 -10.16
C GLN A 303 2.66 -3.35 -8.93
N ARG A 304 2.87 -3.90 -7.72
CA ARG A 304 2.35 -3.37 -6.45
C ARG A 304 2.85 -1.96 -6.18
N ARG A 305 4.15 -1.69 -6.35
CA ARG A 305 4.72 -0.33 -6.29
C ARG A 305 4.04 0.62 -7.28
N GLY A 306 3.82 0.17 -8.52
CA GLY A 306 3.09 0.94 -9.53
C GLY A 306 1.71 1.36 -9.03
N VAL A 307 0.92 0.43 -8.52
CA VAL A 307 -0.43 0.70 -7.97
C VAL A 307 -0.39 1.59 -6.72
N LEU A 308 0.55 1.39 -5.80
CA LEU A 308 0.72 2.24 -4.62
C LEU A 308 1.13 3.68 -4.98
N SER A 309 1.89 3.86 -6.06
CA SER A 309 2.32 5.17 -6.55
C SER A 309 1.20 5.97 -7.25
N GLU A 310 0.11 5.30 -7.63
CA GLU A 310 -1.10 5.95 -8.15
C GLU A 310 -1.94 6.54 -7.00
N ALA A 311 -2.67 7.62 -7.30
CA ALA A 311 -3.34 8.47 -6.30
C ALA A 311 -2.39 8.97 -5.18
N PHE A 312 -1.09 9.08 -5.48
CA PHE A 312 -0.08 9.72 -4.64
C PHE A 312 0.49 10.88 -5.45
N PHE A 313 0.02 12.09 -5.13
CA PHE A 313 0.43 13.32 -5.80
C PHE A 313 1.54 13.99 -4.99
N CYS A 314 2.49 14.64 -5.67
CA CYS A 314 3.57 15.37 -5.01
C CYS A 314 3.89 16.71 -5.68
N ILE A 315 4.38 17.64 -4.86
CA ILE A 315 4.98 18.92 -5.25
C ILE A 315 6.26 19.11 -4.44
N ASP A 316 7.39 19.31 -5.12
CA ASP A 316 8.64 19.76 -4.50
C ASP A 316 8.73 21.30 -4.56
N LYS A 317 9.11 21.92 -3.44
CA LYS A 317 9.28 23.38 -3.25
C LYS A 317 10.60 23.67 -2.53
N PRO A 318 11.23 24.83 -2.73
CA PRO A 318 12.41 25.20 -1.96
C PRO A 318 12.04 25.52 -0.50
N LYS A 319 12.92 25.18 0.44
CA LYS A 319 12.68 25.29 1.89
C LYS A 319 12.23 26.69 2.38
N ASN A 320 12.65 27.76 1.72
CA ASN A 320 12.25 29.13 2.07
C ASN A 320 10.78 29.44 1.75
N GLU A 321 10.12 28.69 0.87
CA GLU A 321 8.71 28.89 0.51
C GLU A 321 7.72 28.32 1.55
N VAL A 322 8.19 27.57 2.54
CA VAL A 322 7.37 27.03 3.65
C VAL A 322 6.46 28.09 4.30
N ILE A 323 6.99 29.31 4.46
CA ILE A 323 6.31 30.45 5.09
C ILE A 323 5.25 31.08 4.16
N TYR A 324 5.45 30.99 2.84
CA TYR A 324 4.61 31.62 1.83
C TYR A 324 3.59 30.65 1.19
N SER A 325 3.76 29.34 1.38
CA SER A 325 2.84 28.31 0.85
C SER A 325 1.44 28.51 1.43
N MET A 326 0.52 29.01 0.61
CA MET A 326 -0.89 29.10 0.97
C MET A 326 -1.54 27.72 0.91
N ALA A 327 -2.44 27.42 1.86
CA ALA A 327 -3.17 26.17 1.88
C ALA A 327 -3.96 25.95 0.58
N VAL A 328 -3.54 24.95 -0.20
CA VAL A 328 -4.26 24.43 -1.37
C VAL A 328 -5.58 23.81 -0.89
N ASN A 329 -6.65 23.92 -1.68
CA ASN A 329 -7.95 23.37 -1.31
C ASN A 329 -8.02 21.85 -1.56
N TYR A 330 -7.21 21.07 -0.83
CA TYR A 330 -7.08 19.62 -1.04
C TYR A 330 -8.42 18.87 -0.95
N THR A 331 -9.36 19.33 -0.11
CA THR A 331 -10.72 18.74 -0.02
C THR A 331 -11.50 18.88 -1.34
N GLU A 332 -11.33 19.98 -2.08
CA GLU A 332 -11.93 20.17 -3.40
C GLU A 332 -11.25 19.29 -4.46
N LEU A 333 -9.93 19.13 -4.40
CA LEU A 333 -9.19 18.22 -5.28
C LEU A 333 -9.61 16.75 -5.03
N PHE A 334 -9.70 16.34 -3.78
CA PHE A 334 -10.19 15.00 -3.40
C PHE A 334 -11.62 14.76 -3.91
N ALA A 335 -12.53 15.75 -3.80
CA ALA A 335 -13.88 15.64 -4.32
C ALA A 335 -13.97 15.47 -5.86
N ILE A 336 -12.93 15.87 -6.60
CA ILE A 336 -12.78 15.61 -8.05
C ILE A 336 -12.24 14.19 -8.27
N ILE A 337 -11.19 13.80 -7.54
CA ILE A 337 -10.53 12.49 -7.64
C ILE A 337 -11.51 11.35 -7.30
N ALA A 338 -12.24 11.47 -6.19
CA ALA A 338 -13.22 10.48 -5.72
C ALA A 338 -14.40 10.26 -6.70
N LYS A 339 -14.63 11.18 -7.64
CA LYS A 339 -15.66 11.07 -8.70
C LYS A 339 -15.08 10.62 -10.05
N ALA A 340 -13.77 10.42 -10.17
CA ALA A 340 -13.14 10.03 -11.41
C ALA A 340 -13.16 8.50 -11.60
N LYS A 341 -13.44 8.05 -12.83
CA LYS A 341 -13.29 6.62 -13.20
C LYS A 341 -11.86 6.10 -12.97
N TYR A 342 -10.86 6.98 -12.99
CA TYR A 342 -9.45 6.69 -12.73
C TYR A 342 -9.22 5.74 -11.55
N LEU A 343 -9.76 6.04 -10.36
CA LEU A 343 -9.58 5.17 -9.19
C LEU A 343 -10.20 3.78 -9.42
N GLN A 344 -11.40 3.72 -10.00
CA GLN A 344 -12.13 2.49 -10.32
C GLN A 344 -11.39 1.59 -11.35
N MET A 345 -10.45 2.17 -12.10
CA MET A 345 -9.68 1.50 -13.16
C MET A 345 -8.24 1.16 -12.75
N LEU A 346 -7.87 1.33 -11.48
CA LEU A 346 -6.55 0.94 -10.97
C LEU A 346 -6.24 -0.54 -11.29
N PRO A 347 -5.04 -0.86 -11.81
CA PRO A 347 -4.64 -2.24 -12.06
C PRO A 347 -4.71 -3.11 -10.80
N ARG A 348 -5.06 -4.39 -10.97
CA ARG A 348 -5.10 -5.37 -9.88
C ARG A 348 -3.98 -6.39 -10.05
N PRO A 349 -3.33 -6.85 -8.97
CA PRO A 349 -2.40 -7.97 -9.05
C PRO A 349 -3.13 -9.26 -9.42
N THR A 350 -2.40 -10.19 -10.05
CA THR A 350 -2.93 -11.49 -10.47
C THR A 350 -3.47 -12.31 -9.28
N ILE A 351 -2.75 -12.31 -8.16
CA ILE A 351 -3.22 -12.87 -6.89
C ILE A 351 -3.82 -11.72 -6.09
N PHE A 352 -5.13 -11.49 -6.21
CA PHE A 352 -5.81 -10.39 -5.52
C PHE A 352 -6.17 -10.78 -4.09
N CYS A 353 -5.84 -9.95 -3.11
CA CYS A 353 -6.19 -10.14 -1.70
C CYS A 353 -6.94 -8.90 -1.20
N ALA A 354 -8.22 -9.02 -0.87
CA ALA A 354 -9.07 -7.86 -0.61
C ALA A 354 -8.63 -7.00 0.60
N ASP A 355 -7.99 -7.64 1.59
CA ASP A 355 -7.57 -7.00 2.84
C ASP A 355 -6.25 -6.21 2.67
N ALA A 356 -5.38 -6.62 1.74
CA ALA A 356 -4.11 -5.95 1.44
C ALA A 356 -4.17 -5.08 0.16
N ASP A 357 -4.93 -5.49 -0.85
CA ASP A 357 -5.17 -4.74 -2.08
C ASP A 357 -6.44 -3.92 -1.94
N SER A 358 -6.34 -2.80 -1.20
CA SER A 358 -7.46 -1.87 -1.03
C SER A 358 -8.19 -1.69 -2.36
N PRO A 359 -9.48 -2.09 -2.45
CA PRO A 359 -10.16 -2.13 -3.72
C PRO A 359 -10.25 -0.72 -4.28
N SER A 360 -10.37 -0.65 -5.60
CA SER A 360 -10.29 0.57 -6.43
C SER A 360 -11.19 1.75 -5.99
N ASN A 361 -12.17 1.52 -5.12
CA ASN A 361 -13.09 2.53 -4.54
C ASN A 361 -12.86 2.84 -3.05
N LEU A 362 -11.80 2.28 -2.44
CA LEU A 362 -11.36 2.50 -1.05
C LEU A 362 -9.88 2.96 -1.00
N CYS A 363 -9.29 3.31 -2.15
CA CYS A 363 -7.90 3.74 -2.25
C CYS A 363 -7.66 5.07 -1.55
N SER A 364 -6.66 5.12 -0.66
CA SER A 364 -6.26 6.35 0.02
C SER A 364 -5.58 7.33 -0.93
N VAL A 365 -6.00 8.60 -0.86
CA VAL A 365 -5.44 9.69 -1.67
C VAL A 365 -4.46 10.48 -0.82
N VAL A 366 -3.24 10.65 -1.32
CA VAL A 366 -2.15 11.34 -0.62
C VAL A 366 -1.65 12.50 -1.47
N PHE A 367 -1.49 13.67 -0.86
CA PHE A 367 -0.77 14.81 -1.43
C PHE A 367 0.47 15.09 -0.58
N GLU A 368 1.67 14.99 -1.16
CA GLU A 368 2.94 15.38 -0.54
C GLU A 368 3.35 16.78 -0.99
N GLU A 369 3.57 17.70 -0.04
CA GLU A 369 4.40 18.88 -0.27
C GLU A 369 5.77 18.64 0.37
N CYS A 370 6.82 18.55 -0.43
CA CYS A 370 8.19 18.42 0.05
C CYS A 370 8.90 19.77 -0.06
N PHE A 371 9.46 20.24 1.06
CA PHE A 371 10.21 21.48 1.17
C PHE A 371 11.66 21.18 1.54
N SER A 372 12.56 21.25 0.55
CA SER A 372 13.96 20.84 0.70
C SER A 372 14.95 21.97 0.41
N VAL A 373 16.18 21.84 0.91
CA VAL A 373 17.28 22.70 0.47
C VAL A 373 17.67 22.28 -0.94
N ALA A 374 17.63 23.20 -1.90
CA ALA A 374 18.01 22.92 -3.28
C ALA A 374 19.45 22.39 -3.34
N GLU A 375 19.64 21.21 -3.92
CA GLU A 375 20.96 20.64 -4.14
C GLU A 375 21.70 21.51 -5.18
N THR A 376 22.72 22.23 -4.74
CA THR A 376 23.76 22.68 -5.66
C THR A 376 24.42 21.44 -6.25
N PRO A 377 24.40 21.22 -7.57
CA PRO A 377 24.97 20.02 -8.16
C PRO A 377 26.44 19.96 -7.82
N GLU A 378 26.86 18.92 -7.08
CA GLU A 378 28.28 18.74 -6.79
C GLU A 378 29.06 18.65 -8.11
N PRO A 379 30.22 19.31 -8.22
CA PRO A 379 31.06 19.15 -9.39
C PRO A 379 31.47 17.68 -9.46
N LYS A 380 30.97 16.97 -10.48
CA LYS A 380 31.33 15.58 -10.77
C LYS A 380 32.84 15.45 -10.71
N ARG A 381 33.37 14.80 -9.67
CA ARG A 381 34.78 14.42 -9.63
C ARG A 381 34.98 13.41 -10.76
N ASP A 382 35.82 13.76 -11.73
CA ASP A 382 35.98 12.98 -12.95
C ASP A 382 36.28 11.52 -12.64
N ALA A 383 35.38 10.63 -13.09
CA ALA A 383 35.58 9.20 -12.98
C ALA A 383 36.86 8.81 -13.74
N CYS A 384 37.76 8.12 -13.05
CA CYS A 384 39.03 7.68 -13.62
C CYS A 384 38.77 6.83 -14.88
N LYS A 385 39.30 7.27 -16.03
CA LYS A 385 39.17 6.50 -17.29
C LYS A 385 40.01 5.22 -17.20
N PRO A 386 39.50 4.06 -17.67
CA PRO A 386 40.28 2.83 -17.68
C PRO A 386 41.48 2.95 -18.62
N SER A 387 42.65 2.53 -18.14
CA SER A 387 43.91 2.55 -18.90
C SER A 387 43.95 1.44 -19.95
N THR A 388 43.92 1.80 -21.22
CA THR A 388 44.33 0.91 -22.32
C THR A 388 45.83 1.06 -22.57
N ALA A 389 46.52 -0.06 -22.72
CA ALA A 389 47.98 -0.08 -22.82
C ALA A 389 48.49 0.23 -24.24
N SER A 390 49.52 1.08 -24.28
CA SER A 390 50.65 1.09 -25.23
C SER A 390 50.40 0.89 -26.74
N ALA A 391 50.54 2.00 -27.49
CA ALA A 391 51.23 2.00 -28.78
C ALA A 391 52.00 3.32 -28.91
N ALA A 392 53.32 3.24 -29.10
CA ALA A 392 54.18 4.42 -29.24
C ALA A 392 54.22 4.92 -30.70
N ILE A 393 54.36 6.23 -30.88
CA ILE A 393 55.26 6.88 -31.86
C ILE A 393 55.32 8.39 -31.53
N ALA A 394 56.49 9.00 -31.70
CA ALA A 394 56.76 10.38 -31.33
C ALA A 394 56.26 11.39 -32.40
N ILE A 395 56.10 12.67 -32.01
CA ILE A 395 56.81 13.83 -32.58
C ILE A 395 56.42 15.12 -31.82
N SER A 396 57.25 16.15 -31.97
CA SER A 396 57.41 17.37 -31.16
C SER A 396 56.48 18.55 -31.51
N SER A 397 56.74 19.69 -30.84
CA SER A 397 56.20 21.07 -31.00
C SER A 397 54.88 21.37 -30.26
N SER A 398 54.67 22.40 -29.44
CA SER A 398 55.31 23.67 -29.01
C SER A 398 54.45 24.90 -29.34
N THR A 399 54.39 25.88 -28.41
CA THR A 399 53.76 27.22 -28.53
C THR A 399 52.22 27.26 -28.68
N SER A 400 51.47 28.30 -28.27
CA SER A 400 51.67 29.44 -27.33
C SER A 400 50.32 30.16 -27.07
N SER A 401 50.31 31.26 -26.28
CA SER A 401 49.21 32.27 -26.16
C SER A 401 47.91 31.77 -25.49
N ALA A 402 47.55 32.06 -24.23
CA ALA A 402 47.66 33.27 -23.41
C ALA A 402 46.84 34.51 -23.90
N ARG A 403 45.67 34.74 -23.31
CA ARG A 403 45.06 36.09 -23.16
C ARG A 403 44.25 36.19 -21.86
N LYS A 404 44.44 37.31 -21.15
CA LYS A 404 43.83 37.66 -19.84
C LYS A 404 42.72 38.70 -20.02
N SER A 405 42.01 38.96 -18.92
CA SER A 405 41.12 40.10 -18.63
C SER A 405 39.73 40.06 -19.27
N GLY A 406 38.69 40.60 -18.62
CA GLY A 406 38.69 41.24 -17.29
C GLY A 406 37.28 41.56 -16.79
N SER A 407 37.16 41.82 -15.48
CA SER A 407 35.93 42.29 -14.83
C SER A 407 35.43 43.60 -15.44
N PHE A 408 34.11 43.75 -15.56
CA PHE A 408 33.49 45.07 -15.69
C PHE A 408 32.12 45.15 -15.00
N THR A 409 32.15 45.43 -13.71
CA THR A 409 31.01 46.02 -13.00
C THR A 409 30.92 47.50 -13.34
N ASP A 410 30.14 47.89 -14.36
CA ASP A 410 29.45 49.18 -14.38
C ASP A 410 28.47 49.33 -15.55
N ARG A 411 27.49 50.25 -15.39
CA ARG A 411 26.32 50.55 -16.27
C ARG A 411 25.12 49.61 -16.06
N LEU A 412 23.88 50.10 -15.85
CA LEU A 412 23.35 51.47 -15.90
C LEU A 412 22.18 51.68 -14.92
N LYS A 413 22.15 52.83 -14.24
CA LYS A 413 20.95 53.44 -13.62
C LYS A 413 20.44 54.57 -14.53
N ARG A 414 19.17 54.96 -14.31
CA ARG A 414 18.29 55.91 -15.06
C ARG A 414 17.36 55.14 -16.01
N GLU A 415 16.06 55.44 -16.09
CA GLU A 415 15.37 56.72 -15.82
C GLU A 415 14.25 56.64 -14.77
N ALA A 416 13.61 57.78 -14.47
CA ALA A 416 12.49 57.90 -13.53
C ALA A 416 11.47 58.98 -13.97
N SER A 417 10.27 58.89 -13.40
CA SER A 417 9.27 59.98 -13.20
C SER A 417 8.23 60.29 -14.29
N LYS A 418 6.96 59.98 -13.97
CA LYS A 418 5.70 60.76 -14.16
C LYS A 418 4.52 59.85 -13.77
N SER A 419 3.48 60.23 -13.00
CA SER A 419 3.07 61.54 -12.46
C SER A 419 2.33 61.41 -11.12
N LEU A 420 2.34 62.48 -10.32
CA LEU A 420 1.55 62.66 -9.09
C LEU A 420 0.06 62.90 -9.36
N ARG A 421 -0.80 62.58 -8.39
CA ARG A 421 -1.76 63.55 -7.80
C ARG A 421 -2.20 63.14 -6.39
N MET A 422 -2.37 64.14 -5.53
CA MET A 422 -2.77 64.00 -4.12
C MET A 422 -4.28 64.15 -3.93
N ILE A 423 -4.82 63.71 -2.79
CA ILE A 423 -5.68 64.50 -1.89
C ILE A 423 -5.84 63.78 -0.54
N ALA A 424 -5.74 64.54 0.54
CA ALA A 424 -6.13 64.23 1.92
C ALA A 424 -6.29 65.59 2.66
N PRO A 425 -6.80 65.65 3.90
CA PRO A 425 -7.88 64.91 4.57
C PRO A 425 -8.94 65.88 5.14
N ARG A 426 -9.96 65.40 5.91
CA ARG A 426 -10.69 66.29 6.84
C ARG A 426 -11.14 65.58 8.14
N ARG A 427 -11.13 66.35 9.23
CA ARG A 427 -11.34 65.97 10.66
C ARG A 427 -12.76 66.32 11.15
N LYS A 428 -13.03 65.91 12.41
CA LYS A 428 -14.08 66.36 13.39
C LYS A 428 -15.37 65.51 13.40
N SER A 429 -16.07 65.31 14.52
CA SER A 429 -15.77 65.52 15.97
C SER A 429 -16.87 64.91 16.87
N ALA A 430 -16.48 64.43 18.07
CA ALA A 430 -17.07 64.63 19.41
C ALA A 430 -18.59 64.53 19.70
N ASP A 431 -18.89 63.98 20.89
CA ASP A 431 -20.06 64.22 21.77
C ASP A 431 -21.46 63.73 21.32
N SER A 432 -22.40 63.31 22.19
CA SER A 432 -22.46 63.20 23.67
C SER A 432 -23.64 62.31 24.14
N ALA A 433 -23.69 62.01 25.46
CA ALA A 433 -24.89 61.71 26.29
C ALA A 433 -25.76 60.44 26.00
N GLN A 434 -26.52 59.85 26.92
CA GLN A 434 -26.49 59.56 28.37
C GLN A 434 -27.85 58.89 28.75
N LEU A 435 -27.83 57.91 29.65
CA LEU A 435 -28.89 57.46 30.59
C LEU A 435 -30.39 57.30 30.17
N ARG A 436 -30.92 56.08 30.39
CA ARG A 436 -31.91 55.68 31.46
C ARG A 436 -32.28 54.19 31.29
N ALA A 437 -32.08 53.30 32.27
CA ALA A 437 -32.95 52.95 33.42
C ALA A 437 -34.25 52.18 33.04
N ALA A 438 -34.84 51.25 33.81
CA ALA A 438 -34.40 50.39 34.93
C ALA A 438 -35.56 49.42 35.34
N LYS A 439 -35.28 48.17 35.76
CA LYS A 439 -36.08 47.21 36.60
C LYS A 439 -35.43 45.80 36.46
N ARG A 440 -35.00 45.01 37.46
CA ARG A 440 -35.53 44.63 38.81
C ARG A 440 -37.00 44.17 38.71
N ARG A 441 -37.38 42.92 38.97
CA ARG A 441 -37.19 42.07 40.18
C ARG A 441 -37.37 40.57 39.81
N ASP A 442 -37.04 39.52 40.58
CA ASP A 442 -36.16 39.29 41.76
C ASP A 442 -35.94 37.75 41.88
N ILE A 443 -35.37 37.22 42.98
CA ILE A 443 -35.12 35.79 43.28
C ILE A 443 -35.66 35.48 44.70
N PRO A 444 -36.22 34.29 45.00
CA PRO A 444 -35.56 33.41 46.00
C PRO A 444 -35.71 31.88 45.71
N LYS A 445 -34.65 31.05 45.84
CA LYS A 445 -34.34 30.11 46.96
C LYS A 445 -35.30 28.88 47.09
N SER A 446 -34.90 27.65 47.46
CA SER A 446 -33.59 27.03 47.76
C SER A 446 -33.73 25.55 48.18
N ARG A 447 -32.62 24.76 48.17
CA ARG A 447 -32.35 23.54 49.00
C ARG A 447 -33.24 22.29 48.71
N THR A 448 -32.86 21.02 48.98
CA THR A 448 -31.61 20.40 49.48
C THR A 448 -31.45 18.96 48.96
N SER A 449 -30.27 18.36 49.20
CA SER A 449 -29.85 16.98 48.97
C SER A 449 -30.75 15.85 49.53
N THR A 450 -30.75 14.68 48.87
CA THR A 450 -30.22 13.39 49.42
C THR A 450 -30.04 12.33 48.32
N ALA A 451 -29.11 11.40 48.56
CA ALA A 451 -29.00 10.05 47.98
C ALA A 451 -29.02 9.06 49.19
N PRO A 452 -28.83 7.72 49.06
CA PRO A 452 -28.66 6.85 47.88
C PRO A 452 -29.53 5.56 47.93
N SER A 453 -29.44 4.71 46.89
CA SER A 453 -29.43 3.23 47.06
C SER A 453 -29.03 2.51 45.77
N VAL A 454 -28.58 1.26 45.94
CA VAL A 454 -28.10 0.32 44.91
C VAL A 454 -29.20 -0.69 44.61
N GLU A 455 -29.34 -1.14 43.35
CA GLU A 455 -29.76 -2.52 43.11
C GLU A 455 -29.25 -3.07 41.76
N THR A 456 -28.88 -4.35 41.78
CA THR A 456 -28.32 -5.12 40.66
C THR A 456 -29.39 -6.08 40.17
N LEU A 457 -29.65 -6.17 38.85
CA LEU A 457 -30.42 -7.29 38.30
C LEU A 457 -29.91 -7.69 36.90
N VAL A 458 -29.69 -9.00 36.75
CA VAL A 458 -29.38 -9.73 35.51
C VAL A 458 -30.67 -10.35 34.99
N LEU A 459 -30.82 -10.48 33.66
CA LEU A 459 -31.58 -11.50 32.87
C LEU A 459 -31.55 -11.00 31.39
N ARG A 460 -30.93 -11.69 30.42
CA ARG A 460 -31.35 -12.91 29.70
C ARG A 460 -32.65 -12.80 28.86
N ASP A 461 -32.43 -12.84 27.55
CA ASP A 461 -33.21 -13.40 26.44
C ASP A 461 -34.72 -13.68 26.60
N ALA A 462 -35.52 -13.11 25.70
CA ALA A 462 -36.67 -13.76 25.07
C ALA A 462 -36.97 -13.10 23.71
N ASP A 463 -37.35 -13.92 22.74
CA ASP A 463 -37.67 -13.53 21.35
C ASP A 463 -39.20 -13.54 21.10
N GLU A 464 -39.61 -13.13 19.90
CA GLU A 464 -40.90 -13.39 19.23
C GLU A 464 -42.20 -12.58 19.53
N LEU A 465 -42.62 -11.86 18.47
CA LEU A 465 -43.92 -11.94 17.75
C LEU A 465 -45.14 -11.02 18.05
N LEU A 466 -45.66 -10.50 16.91
CA LEU A 466 -47.01 -9.94 16.60
C LEU A 466 -47.38 -8.53 17.17
N GLY A 467 -47.93 -7.58 16.41
CA GLY A 467 -48.11 -7.51 14.95
C GLY A 467 -49.06 -6.38 14.45
N ARG A 468 -48.86 -5.93 13.19
CA ARG A 468 -49.80 -5.27 12.24
C ARG A 468 -50.54 -3.95 12.58
N ALA A 469 -50.26 -2.89 11.80
CA ALA A 469 -51.18 -2.16 10.89
C ALA A 469 -50.43 -0.99 10.18
N SER A 470 -50.22 -0.99 8.85
CA SER A 470 -51.02 -0.28 7.79
C SER A 470 -51.08 1.26 7.87
N ALA A 471 -51.02 2.06 6.78
CA ALA A 471 -50.69 1.84 5.35
C ALA A 471 -50.59 3.18 4.57
N ALA A 472 -50.09 3.14 3.31
CA ALA A 472 -50.09 4.18 2.25
C ALA A 472 -49.28 5.48 2.51
N GLY A 473 -48.72 6.22 1.54
CA GLY A 473 -48.56 6.14 0.07
C GLY A 473 -47.64 7.32 -0.35
N ASN A 474 -47.06 7.51 -1.55
CA ASN A 474 -47.20 6.90 -2.87
C ASN A 474 -45.82 6.82 -3.55
N ALA A 475 -45.62 5.83 -4.43
CA ALA A 475 -44.61 5.91 -5.47
C ALA A 475 -45.28 6.36 -6.79
N VAL A 476 -44.60 7.19 -7.57
CA VAL A 476 -45.00 7.51 -8.96
C VAL A 476 -43.84 7.16 -9.88
N SER A 477 -44.09 6.21 -10.78
CA SER A 477 -43.22 5.85 -11.89
C SER A 477 -43.53 6.74 -13.09
N CYS A 478 -42.49 7.27 -13.75
CA CYS A 478 -42.59 7.79 -15.10
C CYS A 478 -41.42 7.26 -15.94
N VAL A 479 -41.78 6.52 -16.99
CA VAL A 479 -40.91 6.13 -18.11
C VAL A 479 -40.95 7.25 -19.16
N PRO A 480 -39.82 7.53 -19.84
CA PRO A 480 -39.83 7.81 -21.27
C PRO A 480 -39.01 6.72 -21.99
N ALA A 481 -39.62 5.93 -22.88
CA ALA A 481 -40.02 6.31 -24.24
C ALA A 481 -38.79 6.41 -25.16
N SER A 482 -38.63 5.40 -26.02
CA SER A 482 -37.61 5.30 -27.05
C SER A 482 -37.77 6.39 -28.11
N GLN A 483 -36.72 7.18 -28.32
CA GLN A 483 -36.46 7.86 -29.59
C GLN A 483 -35.03 7.55 -30.03
N SER A 484 -34.89 7.36 -31.33
CA SER A 484 -33.65 6.94 -32.00
C SER A 484 -32.88 8.16 -32.47
N ASP A 485 -31.76 8.45 -31.80
CA ASP A 485 -30.74 9.37 -32.29
C ASP A 485 -29.51 8.58 -32.72
N ASP A 486 -29.63 7.90 -33.87
CA ASP A 486 -28.46 7.52 -34.67
C ASP A 486 -27.97 8.79 -35.39
N ASP A 487 -27.07 9.57 -34.76
CA ASP A 487 -26.13 10.49 -35.44
C ASP A 487 -25.22 11.24 -34.44
N GLU A 488 -24.10 10.62 -34.01
CA GLU A 488 -22.82 11.32 -33.75
C GLU A 488 -21.61 10.36 -33.58
N ILE A 489 -21.48 9.36 -34.46
CA ILE A 489 -20.22 8.59 -34.61
C ILE A 489 -19.33 9.36 -35.61
N GLY A 490 -18.67 10.42 -35.14
CA GLY A 490 -18.17 11.48 -36.03
C GLY A 490 -16.84 12.14 -35.67
N ASN A 491 -15.86 11.41 -35.12
CA ASN A 491 -14.41 11.62 -35.28
C ASN A 491 -13.60 10.78 -34.26
N ILE A 492 -13.44 9.49 -34.57
CA ILE A 492 -12.43 8.64 -33.91
C ILE A 492 -11.52 8.09 -35.00
N GLU A 493 -10.48 8.85 -35.37
CA GLU A 493 -9.22 8.27 -35.84
C GLU A 493 -8.08 9.31 -35.99
N LYS A 494 -6.86 8.84 -35.70
CA LYS A 494 -5.53 9.49 -35.85
C LYS A 494 -4.94 10.20 -34.62
N MET A 495 -4.78 9.46 -33.53
CA MET A 495 -3.51 9.51 -32.79
C MET A 495 -2.48 8.64 -33.52
N SER A 496 -1.24 9.10 -33.59
CA SER A 496 -0.13 8.42 -34.26
C SER A 496 0.45 7.28 -33.42
N ARG A 497 1.07 6.28 -34.08
CA ARG A 497 1.81 5.18 -33.42
C ARG A 497 2.91 5.71 -32.49
N LEU A 498 3.46 6.90 -32.78
CA LEU A 498 4.45 7.57 -31.94
C LEU A 498 3.85 8.06 -30.61
N GLU A 499 2.69 8.72 -30.61
CA GLU A 499 2.03 9.18 -29.38
C GLU A 499 1.60 8.02 -28.47
N VAL A 500 1.25 6.87 -29.06
CA VAL A 500 0.97 5.63 -28.30
C VAL A 500 2.24 5.05 -27.69
N ILE A 501 3.37 5.05 -28.41
CA ILE A 501 4.68 4.62 -27.88
C ILE A 501 5.16 5.58 -26.77
N GLU A 502 4.98 6.89 -26.95
CA GLU A 502 5.26 7.93 -25.95
C GLU A 502 4.46 7.70 -24.65
N ALA A 503 3.19 7.29 -24.78
CA ALA A 503 2.31 6.99 -23.65
C ALA A 503 2.57 5.62 -22.98
N LEU A 504 3.22 4.67 -23.67
CA LEU A 504 3.55 3.33 -23.16
C LEU A 504 4.96 3.24 -22.52
N ARG A 505 5.85 4.20 -22.81
CA ARG A 505 7.16 4.35 -22.15
C ARG A 505 7.18 4.31 -20.62
N PRO A 506 6.13 4.68 -19.85
CA PRO A 506 6.19 4.62 -18.38
C PRO A 506 6.00 3.23 -17.74
N SER A 507 5.53 2.22 -18.50
CA SER A 507 5.10 0.92 -17.91
C SER A 507 5.97 -0.29 -18.25
N SER A 508 6.97 -0.14 -19.12
CA SER A 508 7.97 -1.18 -19.43
C SER A 508 9.36 -0.56 -19.40
N SER A 509 10.35 -1.35 -18.96
CA SER A 509 11.78 -0.95 -18.99
C SER A 509 12.19 -0.59 -20.41
N ALA A 510 13.03 0.44 -20.56
CA ALA A 510 13.42 0.98 -21.87
C ALA A 510 14.38 0.08 -22.67
N ASP A 511 14.71 -1.11 -22.16
CA ASP A 511 15.76 -1.99 -22.68
C ASP A 511 15.25 -3.07 -23.65
N ASP A 512 13.95 -3.43 -23.63
CA ASP A 512 13.40 -4.51 -24.48
C ASP A 512 13.07 -4.09 -25.92
N VAL A 513 13.14 -2.80 -26.26
CA VAL A 513 12.65 -2.29 -27.57
C VAL A 513 13.70 -2.43 -28.69
N THR A 514 14.95 -2.79 -28.38
CA THR A 514 16.05 -2.81 -29.36
C THR A 514 16.28 -4.13 -30.12
N GLN A 515 15.52 -5.21 -29.87
CA GLN A 515 15.64 -6.46 -30.64
C GLN A 515 14.30 -7.15 -30.97
N VAL A 516 13.48 -6.55 -31.85
CA VAL A 516 12.42 -7.30 -32.56
C VAL A 516 12.45 -6.94 -34.05
N GLY A 517 12.92 -7.88 -34.87
CA GLY A 517 13.09 -7.71 -36.30
C GLY A 517 12.51 -8.88 -37.12
N SER A 518 11.22 -9.20 -36.98
CA SER A 518 10.49 -10.05 -37.95
C SER A 518 8.96 -10.05 -37.74
N SER A 519 8.21 -10.00 -38.85
CA SER A 519 6.78 -10.39 -39.03
C SER A 519 5.68 -9.69 -38.18
N GLU A 520 5.14 -8.56 -38.67
CA GLU A 520 4.05 -7.76 -38.06
C GLU A 520 2.61 -8.36 -38.09
N SER A 521 2.42 -9.61 -38.52
CA SER A 521 1.08 -10.18 -38.76
C SER A 521 0.47 -11.01 -37.59
N GLN A 522 1.28 -11.65 -36.75
CA GLN A 522 0.78 -12.59 -35.72
C GLN A 522 0.44 -11.95 -34.35
N LEU A 523 0.83 -10.70 -34.10
CA LEU A 523 0.69 -10.01 -32.80
C LEU A 523 -0.69 -9.40 -32.50
N ARG A 524 -1.70 -9.57 -33.38
CA ARG A 524 -2.85 -8.65 -33.46
C ARG A 524 -4.08 -8.98 -32.59
N GLN A 525 -4.25 -10.19 -32.07
CA GLN A 525 -5.45 -10.55 -31.29
C GLN A 525 -5.19 -10.72 -29.78
N VAL A 526 -4.12 -11.42 -29.39
CA VAL A 526 -3.92 -11.85 -27.99
C VAL A 526 -3.55 -10.70 -27.03
N HIS A 527 -2.82 -9.68 -27.50
CA HIS A 527 -2.50 -8.50 -26.68
C HIS A 527 -3.64 -7.46 -26.57
N SER A 528 -4.72 -7.59 -27.36
CA SER A 528 -5.67 -6.50 -27.52
C SER A 528 -6.41 -6.12 -26.24
N ARG A 529 -6.87 -7.08 -25.42
CA ARG A 529 -7.81 -6.81 -24.32
C ARG A 529 -7.15 -6.09 -23.14
N ASP A 530 -5.97 -6.53 -22.72
CA ASP A 530 -5.27 -5.93 -21.58
C ASP A 530 -4.57 -4.62 -21.99
N MET A 531 -4.14 -4.50 -23.26
CA MET A 531 -3.71 -3.22 -23.83
C MET A 531 -4.85 -2.19 -23.86
N ILE A 532 -6.08 -2.57 -24.26
CA ILE A 532 -7.26 -1.68 -24.23
C ILE A 532 -7.50 -1.16 -22.81
N LYS A 533 -7.55 -2.04 -21.80
CA LYS A 533 -7.73 -1.61 -20.39
C LYS A 533 -6.65 -0.62 -19.94
N THR A 534 -5.39 -0.88 -20.29
CA THR A 534 -4.26 0.01 -19.97
C THR A 534 -4.42 1.38 -20.64
N VAL A 535 -4.79 1.42 -21.93
CA VAL A 535 -5.04 2.67 -22.66
C VAL A 535 -6.22 3.45 -22.07
N GLU A 536 -7.30 2.77 -21.68
CA GLU A 536 -8.44 3.42 -21.02
C GLU A 536 -8.08 3.96 -19.63
N PHE A 537 -7.29 3.23 -18.84
CA PHE A 537 -6.77 3.68 -17.54
C PHE A 537 -5.90 4.94 -17.69
N VAL A 538 -4.93 4.93 -18.62
CA VAL A 538 -4.07 6.09 -18.91
C VAL A 538 -4.92 7.29 -19.35
N ARG A 539 -5.90 7.08 -20.25
CA ARG A 539 -6.84 8.13 -20.67
C ARG A 539 -7.65 8.70 -19.49
N ALA A 540 -8.09 7.85 -18.55
CA ALA A 540 -8.79 8.28 -17.34
C ALA A 540 -7.88 9.09 -16.38
N ARG A 541 -6.60 8.72 -16.27
CA ARG A 541 -5.58 9.45 -15.49
C ARG A 541 -5.30 10.83 -16.07
N GLU A 542 -5.04 10.95 -17.36
CA GLU A 542 -4.77 12.25 -18.01
C GLU A 542 -6.01 13.17 -18.00
N ALA A 543 -7.21 12.60 -18.12
CA ALA A 543 -8.47 13.35 -17.96
C ALA A 543 -8.68 13.85 -16.51
N LEU A 544 -8.20 13.12 -15.50
CA LEU A 544 -8.19 13.58 -14.11
C LEU A 544 -7.17 14.71 -13.91
N LYS A 545 -5.92 14.52 -14.35
CA LYS A 545 -4.86 15.54 -14.26
C LYS A 545 -5.28 16.86 -14.91
N SER A 546 -5.92 16.80 -16.07
CA SER A 546 -6.48 17.97 -16.76
C SER A 546 -7.48 18.75 -15.90
N LYS A 547 -8.31 18.06 -15.10
CA LYS A 547 -9.27 18.70 -14.17
C LYS A 547 -8.58 19.27 -12.93
N LEU A 548 -7.50 18.65 -12.44
CA LEU A 548 -6.70 19.17 -11.33
C LEU A 548 -5.93 20.44 -11.75
N ALA A 549 -5.37 20.46 -12.97
CA ALA A 549 -4.73 21.65 -13.54
C ALA A 549 -5.69 22.84 -13.68
N GLN A 550 -6.96 22.61 -14.05
CA GLN A 550 -8.01 23.65 -14.05
C GLN A 550 -8.28 24.23 -12.65
N LYS A 551 -7.97 23.50 -11.58
CA LYS A 551 -8.01 23.96 -10.18
C LYS A 551 -6.68 24.56 -9.70
N ARG A 552 -5.74 24.81 -10.60
CA ARG A 552 -4.37 25.30 -10.33
C ARG A 552 -3.56 24.38 -9.42
N TYR A 553 -3.81 23.07 -9.50
CA TYR A 553 -2.88 22.08 -8.95
C TYR A 553 -1.81 21.77 -10.01
N ASP A 554 -0.55 22.02 -9.65
CA ASP A 554 0.65 21.90 -10.48
C ASP A 554 1.52 20.69 -10.13
N GLY A 555 1.11 19.92 -9.12
CA GLY A 555 1.76 18.67 -8.74
C GLY A 555 1.56 17.52 -9.72
N TRP A 556 2.43 16.53 -9.62
CA TRP A 556 2.47 15.34 -10.47
C TRP A 556 2.18 14.08 -9.66
N LEU A 557 1.98 12.94 -10.35
CA LEU A 557 1.80 11.64 -9.69
C LEU A 557 3.16 10.95 -9.49
N TYR A 558 3.32 10.21 -8.39
CA TYR A 558 4.52 9.40 -8.17
C TYR A 558 4.72 8.32 -9.24
N SER A 559 3.62 7.80 -9.82
CA SER A 559 3.63 6.88 -10.97
C SER A 559 4.30 7.46 -12.22
N GLU A 560 4.56 8.77 -12.26
CA GLU A 560 5.20 9.47 -13.38
C GLU A 560 6.68 9.83 -13.11
N ARG A 561 7.14 9.64 -11.86
CA ARG A 561 8.44 10.15 -11.36
C ARG A 561 9.65 9.55 -12.09
N ALA A 562 9.53 8.34 -12.64
CA ALA A 562 10.59 7.69 -13.42
C ALA A 562 11.08 8.53 -14.63
N MET A 563 10.29 9.49 -15.11
CA MET A 563 10.62 10.31 -16.29
C MET A 563 11.53 11.52 -16.01
N ARG A 564 11.82 11.91 -14.76
CA ARG A 564 12.41 13.25 -14.45
C ARG A 564 13.53 13.30 -13.39
N ALA A 565 14.60 12.53 -13.62
CA ALA A 565 15.94 12.77 -13.07
C ALA A 565 16.25 12.43 -11.60
N THR A 566 15.58 11.44 -11.01
CA THR A 566 16.21 10.58 -9.99
C THR A 566 15.68 9.16 -10.17
N PRO A 567 16.51 8.10 -10.10
CA PRO A 567 15.98 6.74 -10.02
C PRO A 567 15.02 6.67 -8.82
N PRO A 568 13.85 5.99 -8.95
CA PRO A 568 13.08 5.66 -7.76
C PRO A 568 13.99 4.85 -6.83
N LEU A 569 13.93 5.14 -5.53
CA LEU A 569 14.51 4.25 -4.52
C LEU A 569 13.81 2.90 -4.70
N GLN A 570 14.54 1.90 -5.19
CA GLN A 570 13.95 0.63 -5.62
C GLN A 570 13.62 -0.27 -4.42
N THR A 571 12.64 0.14 -3.63
CA THR A 571 12.12 -0.68 -2.52
C THR A 571 11.39 -1.91 -3.06
N SER A 572 12.12 -3.01 -3.28
CA SER A 572 11.46 -4.32 -3.48
C SER A 572 10.91 -4.80 -2.15
N PRO A 573 9.59 -5.02 -1.98
CA PRO A 573 9.11 -5.91 -0.94
C PRO A 573 10.02 -7.14 -0.84
N LEU A 574 10.24 -7.59 0.38
CA LEU A 574 11.37 -8.45 0.67
C LEU A 574 11.28 -9.76 -0.09
N CYS A 575 12.31 -10.05 -0.91
CA CYS A 575 12.64 -11.44 -1.13
C CYS A 575 13.17 -12.02 0.19
N VAL A 576 12.99 -13.32 0.36
CA VAL A 576 13.48 -14.11 1.47
C VAL A 576 14.99 -13.96 1.65
N GLU A 577 15.71 -14.00 0.55
CA GLU A 577 17.17 -13.92 0.50
C GLU A 577 17.66 -12.59 1.08
N SER A 578 16.94 -11.49 0.84
CA SER A 578 17.20 -10.17 1.40
C SER A 578 17.38 -10.18 2.92
N LEU A 579 16.49 -10.89 3.62
CA LEU A 579 16.55 -10.98 5.08
C LEU A 579 17.68 -11.91 5.54
N LYS A 580 18.06 -12.91 4.74
CA LYS A 580 19.15 -13.85 5.06
C LYS A 580 20.52 -13.19 4.87
N GLU A 581 20.72 -12.42 3.80
CA GLU A 581 21.98 -11.74 3.48
C GLU A 581 22.32 -10.61 4.46
N ILE A 582 21.36 -9.70 4.73
CA ILE A 582 21.54 -8.58 5.68
C ILE A 582 21.96 -9.08 7.08
N ARG A 583 21.52 -10.28 7.49
CA ARG A 583 21.90 -10.92 8.76
C ARG A 583 23.32 -11.45 8.75
N GLN A 584 23.76 -12.08 7.65
CA GLN A 584 25.10 -12.67 7.56
C GLN A 584 26.21 -11.61 7.56
N THR A 585 25.94 -10.41 7.02
CA THR A 585 26.87 -9.27 7.05
C THR A 585 26.96 -8.56 8.42
N GLY A 586 26.04 -8.83 9.35
CA GLY A 586 25.88 -8.10 10.62
C GLY A 586 26.86 -8.49 11.75
N GLY A 587 27.92 -9.24 11.46
CA GLY A 587 28.82 -9.83 12.47
C GLY A 587 29.94 -8.93 13.01
N ASN A 588 30.14 -7.72 12.48
CA ASN A 588 31.26 -6.85 12.84
C ASN A 588 30.87 -5.74 13.84
N GLU A 589 31.80 -5.40 14.74
CA GLU A 589 31.67 -4.38 15.80
C GLU A 589 31.44 -2.94 15.27
N SER A 590 31.50 -2.72 13.96
CA SER A 590 31.33 -1.42 13.29
C SER A 590 29.89 -1.06 12.90
N THR A 591 28.91 -1.93 13.18
CA THR A 591 27.52 -1.76 12.70
C THR A 591 26.83 -0.56 13.37
N ARG A 592 26.43 0.45 12.59
CA ARG A 592 25.80 1.69 13.10
C ARG A 592 24.33 1.44 13.47
N THR A 593 23.90 1.80 14.69
CA THR A 593 22.49 1.62 15.10
C THR A 593 21.64 2.89 14.94
N HIS A 594 20.41 2.72 14.44
CA HIS A 594 19.37 3.76 14.37
C HIS A 594 18.15 3.34 15.20
N LEU A 595 17.85 4.09 16.26
CA LEU A 595 16.65 3.88 17.08
C LEU A 595 15.46 4.69 16.54
N VAL A 596 14.31 4.05 16.37
CA VAL A 596 13.03 4.69 16.07
C VAL A 596 12.08 4.50 17.26
N VAL A 597 11.63 5.61 17.84
CA VAL A 597 10.75 5.63 19.02
C VAL A 597 9.33 6.00 18.59
N PHE A 598 8.36 5.17 18.94
CA PHE A 598 6.93 5.40 18.66
C PHE A 598 6.25 5.93 19.92
N VAL A 599 5.49 7.02 19.80
CA VAL A 599 4.85 7.70 20.93
C VAL A 599 3.36 7.89 20.63
N HIS A 600 2.53 7.24 21.44
CA HIS A 600 1.09 7.13 21.24
C HIS A 600 0.31 8.41 21.59
N GLY A 601 -0.99 8.42 21.23
CA GLY A 601 -1.91 9.51 21.48
C GLY A 601 -2.58 9.49 22.87
N LEU A 602 -3.46 10.46 23.09
CA LEU A 602 -4.35 10.55 24.28
C LEU A 602 -5.37 9.40 24.28
N GLU A 603 -5.59 8.76 25.43
CA GLU A 603 -6.34 7.48 25.56
C GLU A 603 -5.79 6.31 24.71
N GLY A 604 -4.66 6.50 24.02
CA GLY A 604 -4.05 5.50 23.16
C GLY A 604 -3.02 4.63 23.87
N SER A 605 -2.47 3.67 23.14
CA SER A 605 -1.50 2.69 23.63
C SER A 605 -0.30 2.55 22.69
N HIS A 606 0.73 1.85 23.17
CA HIS A 606 1.88 1.47 22.35
C HIS A 606 1.55 0.55 21.16
N GLU A 607 0.39 -0.13 21.16
CA GLU A 607 -0.05 -1.02 20.07
C GLU A 607 -0.58 -0.21 18.88
N ASP A 608 -1.14 0.98 19.12
CA ASP A 608 -1.76 1.84 18.10
C ASP A 608 -0.78 2.12 16.94
N LEU A 609 0.51 2.25 17.23
CA LEU A 609 1.56 2.55 16.25
C LEU A 609 2.29 1.32 15.70
N LEU A 610 1.87 0.10 16.08
CA LEU A 610 2.43 -1.14 15.54
C LEU A 610 2.36 -1.21 13.99
N PRO A 611 1.28 -0.75 13.29
CA PRO A 611 1.27 -0.70 11.83
C PRO A 611 2.39 0.14 11.23
N TYR A 612 2.74 1.27 11.86
CA TYR A 612 3.84 2.13 11.42
C TYR A 612 5.21 1.47 11.64
N LYS A 613 5.43 0.81 12.77
CA LYS A 613 6.65 0.02 13.03
C LYS A 613 6.82 -1.06 11.97
N CYS A 614 5.76 -1.83 11.73
CA CYS A 614 5.77 -2.98 10.84
C CYS A 614 6.02 -2.60 9.38
N ALA A 615 5.33 -1.58 8.85
CA ALA A 615 5.53 -1.08 7.49
C ALA A 615 6.90 -0.39 7.31
N LEU A 616 7.35 0.42 8.29
CA LEU A 616 8.68 1.03 8.23
C LEU A 616 9.79 -0.02 8.22
N ARG A 617 9.69 -1.05 9.06
CA ARG A 617 10.63 -2.17 9.12
C ARG A 617 10.73 -2.89 7.78
N GLN A 618 9.59 -3.18 7.16
CA GLN A 618 9.51 -3.80 5.84
C GLN A 618 10.17 -2.91 4.77
N ALA A 619 9.82 -1.62 4.73
CA ALA A 619 10.35 -0.67 3.75
C ALA A 619 11.86 -0.40 3.89
N ILE A 620 12.39 -0.36 5.12
CA ILE A 620 13.84 -0.19 5.35
C ILE A 620 14.62 -1.41 4.89
N ASN A 621 14.21 -2.62 5.28
CA ASN A 621 14.87 -3.85 4.86
C ASN A 621 14.83 -3.99 3.32
N SER A 622 13.67 -3.65 2.74
CA SER A 622 13.42 -3.57 1.30
C SER A 622 14.38 -2.59 0.59
N HIS A 623 14.59 -1.41 1.17
CA HIS A 623 15.52 -0.42 0.64
C HIS A 623 16.97 -0.91 0.65
N TYR A 624 17.46 -1.41 1.80
CA TYR A 624 18.83 -1.87 1.90
C TYR A 624 19.14 -3.06 0.99
N TYR A 625 18.18 -3.96 0.77
CA TYR A 625 18.37 -5.06 -0.18
C TYR A 625 18.65 -4.59 -1.61
N SER A 626 17.92 -3.57 -2.09
CA SER A 626 18.18 -3.03 -3.43
C SER A 626 19.57 -2.41 -3.55
N MET A 627 20.07 -1.73 -2.51
CA MET A 627 21.44 -1.23 -2.47
C MET A 627 22.48 -2.35 -2.57
N PHE A 628 22.26 -3.48 -1.89
CA PHE A 628 23.16 -4.64 -2.00
C PHE A 628 23.13 -5.27 -3.39
N ARG A 629 21.94 -5.42 -4.00
CA ARG A 629 21.78 -5.97 -5.35
C ARG A 629 22.42 -5.09 -6.43
N ASP A 630 22.36 -3.77 -6.26
CA ASP A 630 22.93 -2.79 -7.19
C ASP A 630 24.44 -2.55 -6.97
N GLY A 631 25.08 -3.28 -6.05
CA GLY A 631 26.54 -3.27 -5.86
C GLY A 631 27.10 -2.06 -5.11
N ALA A 632 26.40 -1.57 -4.09
CA ALA A 632 26.81 -0.41 -3.29
C ALA A 632 28.19 -0.55 -2.62
N HIS A 633 28.87 0.59 -2.42
CA HIS A 633 30.23 0.67 -1.87
C HIS A 633 30.29 0.45 -0.33
N GLU A 634 31.44 -0.02 0.17
CA GLU A 634 31.68 -0.34 1.61
C GLU A 634 31.37 0.79 2.61
N ASN A 635 31.35 2.07 2.18
CA ASN A 635 31.06 3.19 3.08
C ASN A 635 29.56 3.38 3.39
N ASP A 636 28.68 2.79 2.57
CA ASP A 636 27.22 2.90 2.65
C ASP A 636 26.58 1.72 3.42
N ALA A 637 27.32 1.15 4.37
CA ALA A 637 26.83 0.06 5.22
C ALA A 637 25.51 0.43 5.93
N PRO A 638 24.48 -0.44 5.89
CA PRO A 638 23.14 -0.13 6.38
C PRO A 638 23.13 0.08 7.89
N TYR A 639 22.21 0.94 8.37
CA TYR A 639 21.98 1.06 9.80
C TYR A 639 21.18 -0.15 10.32
N ARG A 640 21.66 -0.76 11.41
CA ARG A 640 20.85 -1.68 12.20
C ARG A 640 19.74 -0.88 12.87
N VAL A 641 18.50 -1.05 12.43
CA VAL A 641 17.36 -0.33 13.01
C VAL A 641 16.86 -1.05 14.26
N GLN A 642 16.53 -0.29 15.29
CA GLN A 642 15.92 -0.73 16.54
C GLN A 642 14.63 0.07 16.77
N TYR A 643 13.65 -0.54 17.42
CA TYR A 643 12.32 0.04 17.58
C TYR A 643 11.92 0.03 19.06
N LEU A 644 11.52 1.19 19.58
CA LEU A 644 11.00 1.35 20.94
C LEU A 644 9.54 1.81 20.84
N MET A 645 8.60 0.95 21.23
CA MET A 645 7.17 1.29 21.35
C MET A 645 6.95 1.86 22.76
N SER A 646 6.88 3.19 22.89
CA SER A 646 6.83 3.85 24.20
C SER A 646 5.59 3.43 25.00
N ARG A 647 5.82 2.95 26.22
CA ARG A 647 4.79 2.59 27.21
C ARG A 647 4.73 3.59 28.37
N ALA A 648 5.76 4.41 28.55
CA ALA A 648 5.97 5.33 29.68
C ALA A 648 4.78 6.24 30.04
N ASN A 649 3.85 6.50 29.11
CA ASN A 649 2.69 7.39 29.33
C ASN A 649 1.32 6.69 29.18
N HIS A 650 1.27 5.37 28.98
CA HIS A 650 0.03 4.62 28.72
C HIS A 650 -1.05 4.91 29.78
N SER A 651 -0.70 4.83 31.07
CA SER A 651 -1.62 5.06 32.18
C SER A 651 -1.88 6.53 32.51
N GLU A 652 -1.10 7.47 31.98
CA GLU A 652 -1.04 8.87 32.46
C GLU A 652 -1.21 9.94 31.36
N THR A 653 -1.81 9.59 30.21
CA THR A 653 -2.01 10.53 29.07
C THR A 653 -2.75 11.85 29.40
N TRP A 654 -3.39 11.93 30.57
CA TRP A 654 -4.10 13.10 31.09
C TRP A 654 -3.23 14.12 31.84
N ALA A 655 -2.00 13.76 32.21
CA ALA A 655 -1.08 14.56 33.01
C ALA A 655 -0.48 15.76 32.24
N ASN A 656 0.27 16.62 32.93
CA ASN A 656 1.04 17.70 32.29
C ASN A 656 1.97 17.16 31.18
N ILE A 657 1.98 17.80 30.02
CA ILE A 657 2.80 17.39 28.85
C ILE A 657 4.31 17.48 29.13
N LYS A 658 4.75 18.34 30.07
CA LYS A 658 6.15 18.37 30.52
C LYS A 658 6.50 17.13 31.36
N THR A 659 5.60 16.65 32.21
CA THR A 659 5.77 15.39 32.96
C THR A 659 5.86 14.20 32.01
N MET A 660 4.93 14.08 31.05
CA MET A 660 4.95 12.99 30.06
C MET A 660 6.23 12.99 29.19
N ALA A 661 6.79 14.17 28.93
CA ALA A 661 8.06 14.33 28.24
C ALA A 661 9.27 13.87 29.07
N HIS A 662 9.25 14.06 30.39
CA HIS A 662 10.25 13.50 31.29
C HIS A 662 10.15 11.96 31.34
N ASN A 663 8.95 11.40 31.47
CA ASN A 663 8.71 9.95 31.45
C ASN A 663 9.27 9.30 30.18
N LEU A 664 9.00 9.89 29.00
CA LEU A 664 9.53 9.43 27.71
C LEU A 664 11.07 9.47 27.65
N LEU A 665 11.70 10.51 28.23
CA LEU A 665 13.16 10.62 28.26
C LEU A 665 13.82 9.61 29.20
N CYS A 666 13.15 9.22 30.30
CA CYS A 666 13.62 8.14 31.17
C CYS A 666 13.60 6.79 30.45
N GLU A 667 12.48 6.43 29.82
CA GLU A 667 12.35 5.18 29.05
C GLU A 667 13.38 5.08 27.90
N ILE A 668 13.64 6.19 27.18
CA ILE A 668 14.67 6.24 26.14
C ILE A 668 16.08 6.09 26.73
N ARG A 669 16.33 6.62 27.93
CA ARG A 669 17.62 6.45 28.62
C ARG A 669 17.81 4.99 29.00
N GLU A 670 16.84 4.40 29.69
CA GLU A 670 16.86 3.00 30.13
C GLU A 670 17.11 2.05 28.94
N PHE A 671 16.37 2.23 27.84
CA PHE A 671 16.59 1.47 26.60
C PHE A 671 18.02 1.60 26.05
N VAL A 672 18.60 2.82 26.07
CA VAL A 672 19.94 3.07 25.52
C VAL A 672 21.06 2.61 26.47
N GLU A 673 20.80 2.54 27.77
CA GLU A 673 21.71 2.01 28.79
C GLU A 673 21.73 0.47 28.82
N GLU A 674 20.58 -0.18 28.54
CA GLU A 674 20.49 -1.65 28.39
C GLU A 674 20.97 -2.15 27.01
N TYR A 675 20.89 -1.32 25.96
CA TYR A 675 21.27 -1.73 24.61
C TYR A 675 22.79 -1.97 24.47
N PRO A 676 23.25 -3.16 24.03
CA PRO A 676 24.67 -3.53 24.03
C PRO A 676 25.55 -2.84 22.97
N GLY A 677 24.99 -1.92 22.17
CA GLY A 677 25.69 -1.20 21.11
C GLY A 677 25.52 0.32 21.22
N SER A 678 26.15 1.07 20.31
CA SER A 678 26.02 2.53 20.31
C SER A 678 24.91 3.00 19.36
N VAL A 679 23.91 3.70 19.91
CA VAL A 679 22.88 4.37 19.09
C VAL A 679 23.48 5.62 18.44
N HIS A 680 23.43 5.69 17.11
CA HIS A 680 24.01 6.76 16.29
C HIS A 680 22.95 7.76 15.77
N ARG A 681 21.77 7.26 15.40
CA ARG A 681 20.61 8.06 14.98
C ARG A 681 19.42 7.77 15.89
N ILE A 682 18.60 8.78 16.18
CA ILE A 682 17.31 8.64 16.86
C ILE A 682 16.24 9.30 16.00
N SER A 683 15.11 8.63 15.80
CA SER A 683 13.93 9.19 15.12
C SER A 683 12.67 8.91 15.92
N PHE A 684 11.64 9.72 15.69
CA PHE A 684 10.38 9.65 16.41
C PHE A 684 9.21 9.55 15.45
N VAL A 685 8.24 8.71 15.81
CA VAL A 685 6.92 8.61 15.17
C VAL A 685 5.88 8.90 16.24
N GLY A 686 5.23 10.06 16.19
CA GLY A 686 4.26 10.50 17.20
C GLY A 686 2.84 10.63 16.62
N HIS A 687 1.86 9.96 17.21
CA HIS A 687 0.44 10.18 16.87
C HIS A 687 -0.21 11.16 17.85
N SER A 688 -1.03 12.07 17.34
CA SER A 688 -1.84 12.97 18.14
C SER A 688 -0.99 13.71 19.19
N LEU A 689 -1.38 13.64 20.47
CA LEU A 689 -0.62 14.13 21.63
C LEU A 689 0.86 13.70 21.66
N GLY A 690 1.21 12.49 21.20
CA GLY A 690 2.57 11.96 21.22
C GLY A 690 3.57 12.84 20.47
N GLY A 691 3.17 13.45 19.35
CA GLY A 691 4.02 14.40 18.62
C GLY A 691 4.29 15.71 19.40
N VAL A 692 3.38 16.12 20.30
CA VAL A 692 3.58 17.26 21.21
C VAL A 692 4.50 16.87 22.37
N ILE A 693 4.33 15.64 22.92
CA ILE A 693 5.24 15.08 23.94
C ILE A 693 6.68 15.03 23.41
N VAL A 694 6.91 14.59 22.16
CA VAL A 694 8.25 14.58 21.56
C VAL A 694 8.86 15.98 21.44
N ARG A 695 8.09 16.99 21.01
CA ARG A 695 8.56 18.39 20.97
C ARG A 695 8.92 18.92 22.37
N SER A 696 8.14 18.54 23.38
CA SER A 696 8.37 18.89 24.79
C SER A 696 9.67 18.23 25.29
N ALA A 697 9.83 16.93 25.04
CA ALA A 697 11.02 16.14 25.40
C ALA A 697 12.31 16.74 24.82
N VAL A 698 12.30 17.07 23.52
CA VAL A 698 13.46 17.70 22.86
C VAL A 698 13.80 19.06 23.48
N GLY A 699 12.80 19.85 23.89
CA GLY A 699 13.02 21.11 24.59
C GLY A 699 13.69 20.95 25.96
N VAL A 700 13.22 19.98 26.76
CA VAL A 700 13.70 19.76 28.13
C VAL A 700 14.95 18.89 28.21
N CYS A 701 15.47 18.35 27.10
CA CYS A 701 16.67 17.50 27.09
C CYS A 701 17.87 18.11 27.84
N LYS A 702 18.05 19.43 27.77
CA LYS A 702 19.14 20.14 28.50
C LYS A 702 18.90 20.20 30.02
N GLU A 703 17.64 20.22 30.45
CA GLU A 703 17.26 20.28 31.87
C GLU A 703 17.54 18.95 32.59
N VAL A 704 17.44 17.81 31.88
CA VAL A 704 17.53 16.45 32.46
C VAL A 704 18.76 15.65 32.01
N ALA A 705 19.86 16.31 31.67
CA ALA A 705 21.12 15.69 31.23
C ALA A 705 21.02 14.78 29.97
N MET A 706 19.94 14.92 29.18
CA MET A 706 19.73 14.21 27.90
C MET A 706 20.25 15.01 26.69
N GLY A 707 21.12 15.99 26.90
CA GLY A 707 21.64 16.87 25.83
C GLY A 707 22.35 16.11 24.69
N TRP A 708 22.88 14.91 24.95
CA TRP A 708 23.48 14.01 23.96
C TRP A 708 22.47 13.55 22.88
N LEU A 709 21.18 13.48 23.20
CA LEU A 709 20.13 13.02 22.29
C LEU A 709 19.94 13.99 21.11
N ILE A 710 20.06 15.30 21.36
CA ILE A 710 19.92 16.37 20.36
C ILE A 710 20.88 16.20 19.17
N GLY A 711 22.12 15.77 19.44
CA GLY A 711 23.11 15.49 18.39
C GLY A 711 22.69 14.35 17.46
N LYS A 712 21.94 13.37 17.97
CA LYS A 712 21.55 12.14 17.26
C LYS A 712 20.18 12.21 16.57
N LEU A 713 19.40 13.27 16.81
CA LEU A 713 18.07 13.45 16.20
C LEU A 713 18.15 13.51 14.67
N HIS A 714 17.43 12.60 14.02
CA HIS A 714 17.40 12.43 12.57
C HIS A 714 16.03 12.81 12.00
N THR A 715 14.98 12.04 12.27
CA THR A 715 13.65 12.23 11.68
C THR A 715 12.55 12.32 12.72
N LEU A 716 11.65 13.29 12.56
CA LEU A 716 10.39 13.38 13.29
C LEU A 716 9.26 13.17 12.29
N LEU A 717 8.45 12.15 12.47
CA LEU A 717 7.18 11.95 11.78
C LEU A 717 6.03 12.14 12.77
N THR A 718 5.06 12.99 12.44
CA THR A 718 3.89 13.23 13.28
C THR A 718 2.59 12.96 12.51
N ILE A 719 1.60 12.39 13.20
CA ILE A 719 0.34 11.92 12.61
C ILE A 719 -0.81 12.61 13.34
N ASN A 720 -1.55 13.51 12.67
CA ASN A 720 -2.66 14.26 13.24
C ASN A 720 -2.32 14.95 14.58
N THR A 721 -1.08 15.45 14.73
CA THR A 721 -0.59 16.06 15.98
C THR A 721 -1.05 17.52 16.11
N PRO A 722 -1.66 17.93 17.24
CA PRO A 722 -2.12 19.31 17.43
C PRO A 722 -0.97 20.28 17.75
N HIS A 723 -0.07 20.54 16.79
CA HIS A 723 1.14 21.36 17.00
C HIS A 723 0.86 22.81 17.39
N LEU A 724 -0.30 23.34 17.00
CA LEU A 724 -0.83 24.67 17.35
C LEU A 724 -2.07 24.58 18.27
N GLY A 725 -2.29 23.41 18.88
CA GLY A 725 -3.45 23.13 19.73
C GLY A 725 -4.75 22.89 18.97
N LEU A 726 -5.86 22.95 19.72
CA LEU A 726 -7.21 22.61 19.29
C LEU A 726 -8.07 23.83 18.90
N ALA A 727 -7.43 24.99 18.66
CA ALA A 727 -8.12 26.20 18.22
C ALA A 727 -8.68 26.04 16.80
N TYR A 728 -9.88 26.57 16.54
CA TYR A 728 -10.56 26.55 15.24
C TYR A 728 -11.02 25.17 14.71
N VAL A 729 -11.25 24.18 15.60
CA VAL A 729 -12.04 22.98 15.27
C VAL A 729 -13.42 23.38 14.73
N GLY A 730 -13.92 22.64 13.73
CA GLY A 730 -15.14 22.96 12.99
C GLY A 730 -16.41 22.99 13.86
N ARG A 731 -17.34 23.92 13.58
CA ARG A 731 -18.57 24.14 14.37
C ARG A 731 -19.57 22.97 14.38
N HIS A 732 -19.37 21.94 13.57
CA HIS A 732 -20.27 20.78 13.50
C HIS A 732 -20.02 19.73 14.60
N VAL A 733 -19.00 19.92 15.44
CA VAL A 733 -18.74 18.99 16.55
C VAL A 733 -19.75 19.23 17.68
N HIS A 734 -20.87 18.51 17.62
CA HIS A 734 -21.67 18.19 18.80
C HIS A 734 -20.86 17.25 19.70
N ILE A 735 -19.88 17.85 20.39
CA ILE A 735 -19.00 17.20 21.34
C ILE A 735 -19.88 16.63 22.45
N GLY A 736 -19.99 15.30 22.49
CA GLY A 736 -20.88 14.61 23.40
C GLY A 736 -20.44 14.74 24.86
N MET A 737 -21.27 14.24 25.76
CA MET A 737 -21.08 14.24 27.23
C MET A 737 -19.71 13.73 27.70
N GLN A 738 -19.00 12.94 26.87
CA GLN A 738 -17.67 12.38 27.17
C GLN A 738 -16.53 13.41 27.07
N PHE A 739 -16.51 14.25 26.01
CA PHE A 739 -15.45 15.26 25.86
C PHE A 739 -15.52 16.31 26.98
N VAL A 740 -16.74 16.62 27.46
CA VAL A 740 -16.96 17.48 28.65
C VAL A 740 -16.47 16.83 29.95
N LYS A 741 -16.39 15.50 30.03
CA LYS A 741 -15.76 14.80 31.17
C LYS A 741 -14.23 14.82 31.05
N TRP A 742 -13.68 14.53 29.88
CA TRP A 742 -12.24 14.64 29.59
C TRP A 742 -11.73 16.06 29.91
N TRP A 743 -12.43 17.07 29.39
CA TRP A 743 -12.11 18.49 29.59
C TRP A 743 -12.04 18.92 31.06
N LYS A 744 -12.85 18.31 31.94
CA LYS A 744 -12.94 18.72 33.36
C LYS A 744 -11.89 18.07 34.27
N ARG A 745 -10.98 17.26 33.74
CA ARG A 745 -9.99 16.48 34.51
C ARG A 745 -8.63 16.29 33.83
N SER A 746 -8.35 16.98 32.74
CA SER A 746 -7.14 16.76 31.93
C SER A 746 -6.32 18.03 31.78
N GLU A 747 -5.14 18.04 32.37
CA GLU A 747 -4.17 19.12 32.24
C GLU A 747 -3.59 19.16 30.82
N SER A 748 -3.34 18.00 30.20
CA SER A 748 -2.92 17.92 28.80
C SER A 748 -3.94 18.52 27.82
N ILE A 749 -5.25 18.32 28.02
CA ILE A 749 -6.28 18.98 27.19
C ILE A 749 -6.31 20.49 27.44
N GLU A 750 -6.17 20.96 28.69
CA GLU A 750 -6.14 22.40 28.97
C GLU A 750 -4.94 23.09 28.31
N GLN A 751 -3.75 22.46 28.33
CA GLN A 751 -2.56 22.89 27.59
C GLN A 751 -2.79 22.87 26.07
N LEU A 752 -3.37 21.80 25.52
CA LEU A 752 -3.71 21.71 24.09
C LEU A 752 -4.80 22.71 23.65
N ALA A 753 -5.62 23.17 24.58
CA ALA A 753 -6.69 24.14 24.37
C ALA A 753 -6.26 25.60 24.59
N LEU A 754 -5.00 25.85 24.98
CA LEU A 754 -4.47 27.16 25.37
C LEU A 754 -5.26 27.78 26.55
N ARG A 755 -5.63 26.97 27.54
CA ARG A 755 -6.42 27.37 28.73
C ARG A 755 -5.73 27.14 30.06
N ASP A 756 -4.52 26.59 30.04
CA ASP A 756 -3.60 26.44 31.16
C ASP A 756 -3.07 27.80 31.71
N SER A 757 -3.28 28.89 30.97
CA SER A 757 -2.94 30.25 31.39
C SER A 757 -4.03 31.27 31.01
N LEU A 758 -4.08 32.39 31.74
CA LEU A 758 -4.96 33.52 31.43
C LEU A 758 -4.54 34.28 30.18
N ASN A 759 -3.24 34.25 29.85
CA ASN A 759 -2.67 34.89 28.67
C ASN A 759 -2.19 33.81 27.70
N PHE A 760 -2.67 33.84 26.45
CA PHE A 760 -2.27 32.84 25.44
C PHE A 760 -0.75 32.80 25.18
N THR A 761 -0.06 33.94 25.33
CA THR A 761 1.42 34.04 25.20
C THR A 761 2.20 33.47 26.39
N GLN A 762 1.51 33.00 27.43
CA GLN A 762 2.03 32.32 28.61
C GLN A 762 1.42 30.91 28.76
N SER A 763 0.82 30.37 27.69
CA SER A 763 0.37 28.99 27.63
C SER A 763 1.53 28.07 27.26
N PHE A 764 1.49 26.83 27.72
CA PHE A 764 2.48 25.80 27.44
C PHE A 764 2.75 25.63 25.95
N LEU A 765 1.71 25.59 25.10
CA LEU A 765 1.89 25.45 23.66
C LEU A 765 2.56 26.67 23.02
N TYR A 766 2.35 27.87 23.55
CA TYR A 766 3.03 29.08 23.06
C TYR A 766 4.52 29.05 23.40
N GLU A 767 4.88 28.71 24.64
CA GLU A 767 6.29 28.52 25.03
C GLU A 767 6.94 27.38 24.23
N LEU A 768 6.23 26.26 24.04
CA LEU A 768 6.64 25.13 23.21
C LEU A 768 6.77 25.49 21.72
N SER A 769 6.15 26.58 21.24
CA SER A 769 6.34 27.06 19.87
C SER A 769 7.73 27.68 19.65
N ALA A 770 8.37 28.16 20.71
CA ALA A 770 9.64 28.88 20.69
C ALA A 770 10.87 28.02 21.05
N ASN A 771 10.68 26.74 21.39
CA ASN A 771 11.74 25.90 21.98
C ASN A 771 12.73 25.26 20.97
N ASP A 772 12.70 25.66 19.70
CA ASP A 772 13.52 25.15 18.59
C ASP A 772 13.55 23.61 18.41
N ALA A 773 12.59 22.87 18.96
CA ALA A 773 12.59 21.40 18.90
C ALA A 773 12.56 20.86 17.46
N LEU A 774 11.77 21.47 16.57
CA LEU A 774 11.69 21.08 15.15
C LEU A 774 13.00 21.34 14.39
N ALA A 775 13.71 22.42 14.73
CA ALA A 775 15.03 22.74 14.19
C ALA A 775 16.11 21.68 14.52
N GLN A 776 15.91 20.85 15.55
CA GLN A 776 16.87 19.81 15.94
C GLN A 776 16.80 18.55 15.08
N PHE A 777 15.82 18.39 14.20
CA PHE A 777 15.69 17.24 13.30
C PHE A 777 16.25 17.53 11.91
N ARG A 778 16.84 16.52 11.26
CA ARG A 778 17.26 16.59 9.85
C ARG A 778 16.04 16.58 8.92
N ASN A 779 15.05 15.74 9.23
CA ASN A 779 13.81 15.60 8.48
C ASN A 779 12.61 15.79 9.42
N VAL A 780 11.64 16.62 9.02
CA VAL A 780 10.38 16.83 9.75
C VAL A 780 9.22 16.50 8.80
N LEU A 781 8.45 15.47 9.14
CA LEU A 781 7.36 14.90 8.36
C LEU A 781 6.05 15.07 9.13
N MET A 782 5.02 15.61 8.49
CA MET A 782 3.72 15.88 9.11
C MET A 782 2.60 15.27 8.28
N ILE A 783 1.81 14.40 8.88
CA ILE A 783 0.63 13.79 8.28
C ILE A 783 -0.61 14.45 8.90
N GLY A 784 -1.53 14.92 8.06
CA GLY A 784 -2.75 15.58 8.48
C GLY A 784 -3.95 15.20 7.62
N SER A 785 -4.98 14.64 8.24
CA SER A 785 -6.24 14.29 7.59
C SER A 785 -7.24 15.46 7.67
N PRO A 786 -7.71 16.03 6.54
CA PRO A 786 -8.69 17.12 6.58
C PRO A 786 -10.06 16.76 7.15
N ASP A 787 -10.37 15.45 7.22
CA ASP A 787 -11.59 14.91 7.81
C ASP A 787 -11.45 14.58 9.32
N ASP A 788 -10.32 14.95 9.94
CA ASP A 788 -10.14 14.88 11.41
C ASP A 788 -10.98 15.95 12.11
N MET A 789 -11.86 15.51 13.01
CA MET A 789 -12.77 16.37 13.77
C MET A 789 -12.26 16.77 15.16
N PHE A 790 -11.12 16.25 15.61
CA PHE A 790 -10.47 16.66 16.86
C PHE A 790 -9.31 17.60 16.62
N VAL A 791 -8.42 17.29 15.67
CA VAL A 791 -7.23 18.08 15.39
C VAL A 791 -7.42 18.82 14.06
N PRO A 792 -7.48 20.17 14.06
CA PRO A 792 -7.57 20.93 12.82
C PRO A 792 -6.38 20.61 11.91
N SER A 793 -6.63 20.33 10.63
CA SER A 793 -5.57 20.02 9.65
C SER A 793 -4.48 21.10 9.59
N CYS A 794 -4.84 22.38 9.74
CA CYS A 794 -3.88 23.49 9.82
C CYS A 794 -2.98 23.45 11.07
N SER A 795 -3.43 22.82 12.16
CA SER A 795 -2.62 22.52 13.35
C SER A 795 -1.69 21.33 13.09
N ALA A 796 -2.19 20.27 12.44
CA ALA A 796 -1.41 19.08 12.11
C ALA A 796 -0.30 19.33 11.08
N LEU A 797 -0.56 20.15 10.07
CA LEU A 797 0.33 20.40 8.93
C LEU A 797 1.17 21.69 9.06
N LEU A 798 0.99 22.46 10.14
CA LEU A 798 1.50 23.84 10.28
C LEU A 798 1.17 24.70 9.06
N GLU A 799 -0.12 24.90 8.79
CA GLU A 799 -0.62 25.74 7.70
C GLU A 799 -1.37 27.00 8.20
N PRO A 800 -1.39 28.10 7.41
CA PRO A 800 -2.19 29.28 7.74
C PRO A 800 -3.71 28.98 7.75
N SER A 801 -4.35 29.09 8.92
CA SER A 801 -5.79 28.92 9.05
C SER A 801 -6.57 30.14 8.53
N ARG A 802 -7.52 29.92 7.61
CA ARG A 802 -8.46 30.98 7.15
C ARG A 802 -9.30 31.57 8.29
N HIS A 803 -9.52 30.80 9.35
CA HIS A 803 -10.21 31.27 10.55
C HIS A 803 -9.29 32.15 11.40
N SER A 804 -8.05 31.74 11.66
CA SER A 804 -7.11 32.55 12.46
C SER A 804 -6.70 33.84 11.76
N ILE A 805 -6.62 33.88 10.42
CA ILE A 805 -6.36 35.11 9.65
C ILE A 805 -7.47 36.16 9.83
N ARG A 806 -8.72 35.71 10.00
CA ARG A 806 -9.90 36.59 10.22
C ARG A 806 -10.14 36.93 11.69
N ASP A 807 -9.47 36.22 12.61
CA ASP A 807 -9.60 36.41 14.04
C ASP A 807 -8.63 37.49 14.54
N LEU A 808 -9.17 38.68 14.84
CA LEU A 808 -8.39 39.81 15.36
C LEU A 808 -8.26 39.79 16.89
N SER A 809 -8.68 38.73 17.57
CA SER A 809 -8.51 38.57 19.02
C SER A 809 -7.07 38.22 19.42
N ALA A 810 -6.80 38.26 20.73
CA ALA A 810 -5.52 37.81 21.28
C ALA A 810 -5.24 36.32 20.98
N LEU A 811 -6.28 35.47 20.90
CA LEU A 811 -6.14 34.06 20.49
C LEU A 811 -5.66 33.96 19.04
N GLY A 812 -6.26 34.74 18.14
CA GLY A 812 -5.86 34.80 16.73
C GLY A 812 -4.43 35.30 16.55
N SER A 813 -3.98 36.26 17.36
CA SER A 813 -2.58 36.71 17.34
C SER A 813 -1.62 35.63 17.81
N ALA A 814 -1.84 35.09 19.02
CA ALA A 814 -1.00 34.03 19.59
C ALA A 814 -0.91 32.80 18.67
N TYR A 815 -2.02 32.38 18.04
CA TYR A 815 -2.02 31.28 17.07
C TYR A 815 -1.12 31.54 15.85
N ARG A 816 -1.18 32.75 15.26
CA ARG A 816 -0.34 33.13 14.11
C ARG A 816 1.13 33.28 14.52
N GLU A 817 1.39 33.77 15.72
CA GLU A 817 2.74 33.90 16.29
C GLU A 817 3.36 32.51 16.54
N MET A 818 2.63 31.57 17.13
CA MET A 818 3.09 30.17 17.28
C MET A 818 3.44 29.50 15.94
N LEU A 819 2.59 29.67 14.92
CA LEU A 819 2.86 29.18 13.57
C LEU A 819 4.13 29.81 12.98
N SER A 820 4.27 31.13 13.12
CA SER A 820 5.46 31.87 12.67
C SER A 820 6.74 31.39 13.39
N ASN A 821 6.69 31.16 14.70
CA ASN A 821 7.82 30.65 15.47
C ASN A 821 8.29 29.30 14.90
N LEU A 822 7.38 28.34 14.78
CA LEU A 822 7.69 26.97 14.31
C LEU A 822 8.19 26.94 12.86
N LEU A 823 7.51 27.62 11.93
CA LEU A 823 7.96 27.67 10.55
C LEU A 823 9.30 28.41 10.41
N SER A 824 9.52 29.49 11.16
CA SER A 824 10.80 30.22 11.09
C SER A 824 11.96 29.42 11.69
N SER A 825 11.71 28.63 12.74
CA SER A 825 12.70 27.70 13.33
C SER A 825 13.12 26.64 12.31
N ILE A 826 12.15 26.01 11.64
CA ILE A 826 12.42 25.07 10.54
C ILE A 826 13.25 25.74 9.44
N VAL A 827 12.81 26.88 8.90
CA VAL A 827 13.48 27.56 7.78
C VAL A 827 14.92 27.95 8.13
N LYS A 828 15.14 28.55 9.30
CA LYS A 828 16.46 29.01 9.77
C LYS A 828 17.43 27.88 10.12
N SER A 829 16.93 26.68 10.48
CA SER A 829 17.81 25.57 10.88
C SER A 829 18.69 25.08 9.72
N GLU A 830 20.01 25.09 9.92
CA GLU A 830 20.95 24.44 9.01
C GLU A 830 20.85 22.91 9.05
N LYS A 831 20.42 22.35 10.19
CA LYS A 831 20.29 20.90 10.40
C LYS A 831 19.06 20.34 9.66
N THR A 832 17.93 21.03 9.71
CA THR A 832 16.70 20.62 9.02
C THR A 832 16.86 20.82 7.52
N LYS A 833 17.01 19.71 6.79
CA LYS A 833 17.15 19.68 5.33
C LYS A 833 15.80 19.54 4.64
N ASN A 834 14.89 18.75 5.21
CA ASN A 834 13.59 18.42 4.64
C ASN A 834 12.47 18.72 5.62
N PHE A 835 11.45 19.44 5.15
CA PHE A 835 10.14 19.57 5.81
C PHE A 835 9.07 19.06 4.84
N VAL A 836 8.20 18.15 5.27
CA VAL A 836 7.25 17.47 4.38
C VAL A 836 5.86 17.44 4.99
N ARG A 837 4.85 17.81 4.21
CA ARG A 837 3.43 17.68 4.55
C ARG A 837 2.82 16.56 3.72
N TYR A 838 2.14 15.63 4.36
CA TYR A 838 1.29 14.61 3.74
C TYR A 838 -0.16 14.90 4.10
N VAL A 839 -0.95 15.36 3.14
CA VAL A 839 -2.39 15.58 3.29
C VAL A 839 -3.11 14.32 2.83
N THR A 840 -3.84 13.68 3.74
CA THR A 840 -4.36 12.32 3.52
C THR A 840 -5.88 12.25 3.56
N PHE A 841 -6.45 11.47 2.63
CA PHE A 841 -7.88 11.15 2.60
C PHE A 841 -8.05 9.64 2.59
N HIS A 842 -8.80 9.12 3.56
CA HIS A 842 -8.97 7.70 3.82
C HIS A 842 -10.40 7.26 3.48
N GLN A 843 -10.54 6.11 2.83
CA GLN A 843 -11.82 5.60 2.36
C GLN A 843 -12.18 4.27 3.06
N ILE A 844 -12.15 4.25 4.40
CA ILE A 844 -12.34 3.01 5.19
C ILE A 844 -13.85 2.68 5.37
N PRO A 845 -14.30 1.42 5.12
CA PRO A 845 -15.70 1.00 5.31
C PRO A 845 -16.14 0.88 6.78
N THR A 846 -15.26 0.40 7.66
CA THR A 846 -15.55 0.08 9.08
C THR A 846 -15.91 1.30 9.93
N ALA A 847 -15.71 2.52 9.41
CA ALA A 847 -16.00 3.77 10.09
C ALA A 847 -17.51 4.05 10.31
N SER A 848 -18.44 3.13 10.07
CA SER A 848 -19.89 3.39 10.22
C SER A 848 -20.32 3.72 11.65
N SER A 849 -19.74 3.07 12.66
CA SER A 849 -19.95 3.39 14.09
C SER A 849 -19.16 4.64 14.53
N ASN A 850 -17.91 4.78 14.08
CA ASN A 850 -17.01 5.86 14.49
C ASN A 850 -17.20 7.19 13.73
N ARG A 851 -17.95 7.22 12.61
CA ARG A 851 -18.35 8.47 11.92
C ARG A 851 -19.27 9.34 12.78
N LEU A 852 -20.09 8.73 13.64
CA LEU A 852 -21.01 9.45 14.54
C LEU A 852 -20.29 10.19 15.69
N THR A 853 -19.05 9.80 16.03
CA THR A 853 -18.29 10.35 17.16
C THR A 853 -17.19 11.33 16.73
N GLY A 854 -16.96 11.49 15.43
CA GLY A 854 -15.82 12.25 14.88
C GLY A 854 -14.47 11.56 15.03
N ARG A 855 -14.38 10.41 15.71
CA ARG A 855 -13.13 9.65 15.91
C ARG A 855 -12.53 9.15 14.61
N ALA A 856 -13.37 8.80 13.63
CA ALA A 856 -12.96 8.13 12.40
C ALA A 856 -11.79 8.81 11.67
N GLY A 857 -11.84 10.13 11.42
CA GLY A 857 -10.75 10.83 10.70
C GLY A 857 -9.43 10.89 11.47
N HIS A 858 -9.50 10.94 12.81
CA HIS A 858 -8.32 11.05 13.67
C HIS A 858 -7.47 9.77 13.71
N ILE A 859 -8.15 8.61 13.70
CA ILE A 859 -7.55 7.27 13.77
C ILE A 859 -7.39 6.60 12.39
N ALA A 860 -8.08 7.06 11.35
CA ALA A 860 -7.97 6.49 10.00
C ALA A 860 -6.53 6.49 9.46
N ALA A 861 -5.73 7.53 9.74
CA ALA A 861 -4.31 7.57 9.37
C ALA A 861 -3.43 6.54 10.10
N VAL A 862 -3.99 5.83 11.09
CA VAL A 862 -3.33 4.80 11.90
C VAL A 862 -3.92 3.40 11.62
N GLU A 863 -5.22 3.32 11.30
CA GLU A 863 -5.90 2.07 10.92
C GLU A 863 -5.76 1.70 9.43
N ASP A 864 -5.54 2.67 8.53
CA ASP A 864 -5.41 2.44 7.08
C ASP A 864 -4.03 1.87 6.71
N VAL A 865 -3.87 0.56 6.89
CA VAL A 865 -2.59 -0.12 6.65
C VAL A 865 -2.11 -0.03 5.19
N VAL A 866 -3.03 0.12 4.23
CA VAL A 866 -2.66 0.31 2.81
C VAL A 866 -2.13 1.73 2.58
N PHE A 867 -2.68 2.75 3.24
CA PHE A 867 -2.03 4.06 3.31
C PHE A 867 -0.63 3.99 3.95
N ILE A 868 -0.45 3.23 5.02
CA ILE A 868 0.84 3.16 5.73
C ILE A 868 1.91 2.43 4.88
N GLU A 869 1.55 1.32 4.23
CA GLU A 869 2.40 0.65 3.22
C GLU A 869 2.76 1.62 2.09
N LYS A 870 1.76 2.32 1.53
CA LYS A 870 1.92 3.32 0.47
C LYS A 870 2.86 4.45 0.87
N LEU A 871 2.68 5.01 2.07
CA LEU A 871 3.48 6.09 2.62
C LEU A 871 4.98 5.72 2.64
N PHE A 872 5.33 4.60 3.27
CA PHE A 872 6.73 4.20 3.40
C PHE A 872 7.33 3.67 2.10
N SER A 873 6.60 2.82 1.36
CA SER A 873 7.12 2.19 0.14
C SER A 873 7.34 3.19 -1.01
N VAL A 874 6.55 4.27 -1.08
CA VAL A 874 6.62 5.26 -2.17
C VAL A 874 7.45 6.49 -1.80
N SER A 875 7.43 6.94 -0.53
CA SER A 875 8.08 8.21 -0.16
C SER A 875 8.83 8.21 1.18
N ALA A 876 8.18 7.88 2.29
CA ALA A 876 8.67 8.27 3.61
C ALA A 876 9.95 7.52 4.07
N VAL A 877 10.21 6.31 3.56
CA VAL A 877 11.39 5.51 3.95
C VAL A 877 12.72 6.24 3.72
N LYS A 878 12.80 7.08 2.66
CA LYS A 878 13.99 7.86 2.27
C LYS A 878 14.49 8.84 3.34
N TYR A 879 13.65 9.14 4.32
CA TYR A 879 14.00 10.00 5.45
C TYR A 879 14.50 9.22 6.68
N PHE A 880 14.43 7.88 6.69
CA PHE A 880 14.91 7.06 7.81
C PHE A 880 16.30 6.47 7.52
N VAL A 881 16.54 6.04 6.28
CA VAL A 881 17.81 5.48 5.80
C VAL A 881 18.94 6.51 5.70
#